data_AF-A0A4Y6RBF1-F1
#
_entry.id   AF-A0A4Y6RBF1-F1
#
_cell.length_a   1.000
_cell.length_b   1.000
_cell.length_c   1.000
_cell.angle_alpha   90.00
_cell.angle_beta   90.00
_cell.angle_gamma   90.00
#
_symmetry.space_group_name_H-M   'P 1'
#
loop_
_entity.id
_entity.type
_entity.pdbx_description
1 polymer ?
#
loop_
_entity_poly.entity_id
_entity_poly.type
_entity_poly.pdbx_seq_one_letter_code
_entity_poly.pdbx_strand_id
1 'polypeptide(L)'
;MEQAIYGEVARRGHGLRAASPNALMAEGIASKLDLPDTIPPGDLNWAPFVRGFPLSDHYVLARTFLDPTASRGGMVLTHALFIPLDEMCAASSLSPLFAGLHSTATDCVGQLEHLQLATSGETPVAPPDLIGTANALTAGGPGPVVRVGVDGFEELVDALWRNLWPSIRRSFAFRLSFGPNDVMMQPPPVLVCTPAQRQGQWTKHPVVKPGDLVWANESAKILLGQRSIAPILVLANDLGLDVQSFKDLARLERLEALLPTATTLDALLSVIRMVDGLSGQKTCGERLKNQLIDRFSAVLASAQPSQLLQLRNLGLDGFPSSAAVWNAMEQVVGDLDFAPLDDVSTMELVAASVNSDLAIAPWRGAASAGLGVAAHRTKHTIYSAIWRWAEVNSEAFVTALCVLPDDSEVELRLVQVAPKALAAASQEALLSALIRKRWLIAHGAALGAIAPPLEAVRRQLVAEVDQTTSQGIRAAMRNATPAQALECTVKLKDARLVDLCVELARENPDLLADIRCEEITEQKIWAAAIARQPARWNSPRNAAAVRDTVLRRFAGGHAVESGLLDALSHTPLANLNGTPERAQLWSRLPAALLPRYLDATARGWLDVATASNVTQPEPVLERAIVACPRLKEVLGDELKPFETRLVIVASLPSFGEEALITWLGDTLRSIRALSTSQAEQLGGLVAARGWKRAAKFLEEKRNCDRSDLLPALRKSEHLLDFYLRLKLKLSTPSKAEKWEALEREACELYPDGPETNELWSRAGGKNYQLGRGAQNGIARWHSALSSVRMGSGPKASELLAKMYQDFPNNEHLRLYAQDTDIVGHH
;
A
#
# COMPACT_ATOMS: atom_id res chain seq x y z
N MET A 1 -10.38 -37.11 -79.92
CA MET A 1 -9.60 -37.85 -78.91
C MET A 1 -8.81 -38.97 -79.59
N GLU A 2 -7.64 -39.31 -79.06
CA GLU A 2 -6.79 -40.38 -79.61
C GLU A 2 -7.20 -41.75 -79.02
N GLN A 3 -6.88 -42.84 -79.73
CA GLN A 3 -7.26 -44.20 -79.35
C GLN A 3 -6.12 -45.20 -79.50
N ALA A 4 -6.14 -46.27 -78.71
CA ALA A 4 -5.21 -47.39 -78.86
C ALA A 4 -5.80 -48.74 -78.43
N ILE A 5 -5.30 -49.81 -79.03
CA ILE A 5 -5.59 -51.20 -78.66
C ILE A 5 -4.31 -51.86 -78.14
N TYR A 6 -4.42 -52.53 -77.00
CA TYR A 6 -3.36 -53.31 -76.36
C TYR A 6 -3.77 -54.78 -76.28
N GLY A 7 -2.80 -55.69 -76.39
CA GLY A 7 -3.02 -57.13 -76.40
C GLY A 7 -1.73 -57.92 -76.55
N GLU A 8 -1.83 -59.19 -76.93
CA GLU A 8 -0.65 -60.01 -77.16
C GLU A 8 0.22 -59.49 -78.32
N VAL A 9 1.50 -59.21 -78.03
CA VAL A 9 2.54 -58.88 -79.00
C VAL A 9 3.62 -59.96 -78.96
N ALA A 10 3.95 -60.51 -80.12
CA ALA A 10 4.90 -61.61 -80.24
C ALA A 10 6.21 -61.32 -79.48
N ARG A 11 6.59 -62.24 -78.58
CA ARG A 11 7.81 -62.18 -77.74
C ARG A 11 7.85 -61.06 -76.68
N ARG A 12 6.82 -60.23 -76.55
CA ARG A 12 6.75 -59.11 -75.58
C ARG A 12 5.62 -59.21 -74.56
N GLY A 13 4.71 -60.17 -74.70
CA GLY A 13 3.57 -60.32 -73.78
C GLY A 13 2.48 -59.28 -74.09
N HIS A 14 1.86 -58.68 -73.07
CA HIS A 14 0.87 -57.62 -73.27
C HIS A 14 1.54 -56.31 -73.72
N GLY A 15 1.13 -55.77 -74.86
CA GLY A 15 1.75 -54.61 -75.51
C GLY A 15 0.82 -53.88 -76.47
N LEU A 16 1.27 -52.75 -77.01
CA LEU A 16 0.53 -51.94 -77.97
C LEU A 16 0.38 -52.67 -79.32
N ARG A 17 -0.86 -52.84 -79.81
CA ARG A 17 -1.18 -53.49 -81.09
C ARG A 17 -1.51 -52.49 -82.20
N ALA A 18 -2.27 -51.45 -81.88
CA ALA A 18 -2.68 -50.40 -82.80
C ALA A 18 -2.91 -49.09 -82.04
N ALA A 19 -2.65 -47.96 -82.68
CA ALA A 19 -2.91 -46.64 -82.12
C ALA A 19 -3.31 -45.68 -83.25
N SER A 20 -4.08 -44.64 -82.93
CA SER A 20 -4.35 -43.55 -83.86
C SER A 20 -3.08 -42.73 -84.14
N PRO A 21 -2.98 -42.02 -85.28
CA PRO A 21 -1.72 -41.44 -85.75
C PRO A 21 -1.02 -40.48 -84.78
N ASN A 22 -1.77 -39.79 -83.90
CA ASN A 22 -1.21 -38.81 -82.97
C ASN A 22 -1.15 -39.33 -81.51
N ALA A 23 -1.39 -40.61 -81.27
CA ALA A 23 -1.38 -41.23 -79.94
C ALA A 23 0.04 -41.53 -79.42
N LEU A 24 0.95 -40.55 -79.41
CA LEU A 24 2.36 -40.74 -79.02
C LEU A 24 2.52 -41.28 -77.58
N MET A 25 1.59 -40.92 -76.70
CA MET A 25 1.51 -41.37 -75.30
C MET A 25 1.03 -42.82 -75.13
N ALA A 26 0.57 -43.48 -76.19
CA ALA A 26 0.19 -44.88 -76.14
C ALA A 26 1.42 -45.81 -75.97
N GLU A 27 2.61 -45.34 -76.35
CA GLU A 27 3.85 -46.08 -76.12
C GLU A 27 4.25 -46.02 -74.64
N GLY A 28 4.55 -47.19 -74.06
CA GLY A 28 5.10 -47.27 -72.69
C GLY A 28 4.09 -47.36 -71.55
N ILE A 29 2.78 -47.37 -71.81
CA ILE A 29 1.74 -47.53 -70.77
C ILE A 29 1.04 -48.89 -70.77
N ALA A 30 1.48 -49.84 -71.60
CA ALA A 30 0.87 -51.16 -71.72
C ALA A 30 0.71 -51.87 -70.36
N SER A 31 1.69 -51.75 -69.45
CA SER A 31 1.60 -52.33 -68.10
C SER A 31 0.48 -51.74 -67.24
N LYS A 32 0.06 -50.48 -67.47
CA LYS A 32 -1.09 -49.87 -66.79
C LYS A 32 -2.44 -50.30 -67.36
N LEU A 33 -2.43 -50.85 -68.58
CA LEU A 33 -3.61 -51.29 -69.34
C LEU A 33 -3.76 -52.83 -69.40
N ASP A 34 -2.78 -53.55 -68.84
CA ASP A 34 -2.83 -54.98 -68.58
C ASP A 34 -3.71 -55.32 -67.37
N LEU A 35 -3.86 -56.60 -67.03
CA LEU A 35 -4.52 -57.03 -65.80
C LEU A 35 -3.79 -56.52 -64.53
N PRO A 36 -4.54 -56.15 -63.47
CA PRO A 36 -3.96 -55.75 -62.18
C PRO A 36 -3.03 -56.80 -61.56
N ASP A 37 -3.46 -58.05 -61.63
CA ASP A 37 -2.77 -59.22 -61.08
C ASP A 37 -3.23 -60.45 -61.90
N THR A 38 -2.59 -61.58 -61.67
CA THR A 38 -2.98 -62.88 -62.21
C THR A 38 -4.42 -63.21 -61.86
N ILE A 39 -5.18 -63.68 -62.86
CA ILE A 39 -6.58 -64.08 -62.67
C ILE A 39 -6.61 -65.24 -61.66
N PRO A 40 -7.24 -65.08 -60.49
CA PRO A 40 -7.29 -66.16 -59.53
C PRO A 40 -8.19 -67.32 -59.98
N PRO A 41 -7.93 -68.57 -59.55
CA PRO A 41 -8.76 -69.72 -59.92
C PRO A 41 -10.21 -69.55 -59.47
N GLY A 42 -11.17 -69.74 -60.39
CA GLY A 42 -12.61 -69.67 -60.13
C GLY A 42 -13.25 -68.30 -60.39
N ASP A 43 -12.47 -67.25 -60.63
CA ASP A 43 -12.98 -65.91 -60.93
C ASP A 43 -13.02 -65.68 -62.44
N LEU A 44 -14.13 -66.08 -63.09
CA LEU A 44 -14.34 -65.89 -64.54
C LEU A 44 -15.24 -64.68 -64.87
N ASN A 45 -15.99 -64.15 -63.89
CA ASN A 45 -16.95 -63.06 -64.09
C ASN A 45 -16.35 -61.69 -63.72
N TRP A 46 -15.21 -61.34 -64.32
CA TRP A 46 -14.56 -60.03 -64.14
C TRP A 46 -14.47 -59.19 -65.42
N ALA A 47 -14.70 -59.80 -66.59
CA ALA A 47 -14.61 -59.16 -67.90
C ALA A 47 -16.00 -58.99 -68.53
N PRO A 48 -16.26 -57.91 -69.30
CA PRO A 48 -15.38 -56.76 -69.46
C PRO A 48 -15.39 -55.86 -68.22
N PHE A 49 -14.33 -55.06 -68.04
CA PHE A 49 -14.33 -54.00 -67.03
C PHE A 49 -13.74 -52.72 -67.59
N VAL A 50 -14.10 -51.60 -66.96
CA VAL A 50 -13.57 -50.28 -67.28
C VAL A 50 -12.57 -49.80 -66.25
N ARG A 51 -11.62 -48.98 -66.71
CA ARG A 51 -10.73 -48.20 -65.85
C ARG A 51 -10.58 -46.79 -66.38
N GLY A 52 -10.35 -45.86 -65.47
CA GLY A 52 -10.06 -44.46 -65.76
C GLY A 52 -8.93 -43.97 -64.87
N PHE A 53 -7.97 -43.23 -65.43
CA PHE A 53 -6.91 -42.59 -64.66
C PHE A 53 -6.23 -41.46 -65.45
N PRO A 54 -5.70 -40.43 -64.77
CA PRO A 54 -4.92 -39.39 -65.43
C PRO A 54 -3.50 -39.88 -65.79
N LEU A 55 -3.00 -39.42 -66.94
CA LEU A 55 -1.67 -39.68 -67.47
C LEU A 55 -1.12 -38.39 -68.09
N SER A 56 -0.19 -37.73 -67.40
CA SER A 56 0.39 -36.45 -67.83
C SER A 56 -0.70 -35.40 -68.08
N ASP A 57 -0.82 -34.89 -69.31
CA ASP A 57 -1.80 -33.92 -69.80
C ASP A 57 -3.08 -34.57 -70.38
N HIS A 58 -3.21 -35.89 -70.27
CA HIS A 58 -4.36 -36.66 -70.76
C HIS A 58 -5.06 -37.42 -69.63
N TYR A 59 -6.31 -37.78 -69.85
CA TYR A 59 -7.08 -38.75 -69.09
C TYR A 59 -7.27 -40.00 -69.94
N VAL A 60 -6.92 -41.16 -69.39
CA VAL A 60 -7.05 -42.45 -70.06
C VAL A 60 -8.32 -43.13 -69.57
N LEU A 61 -9.21 -43.47 -70.51
CA LEU A 61 -10.38 -44.29 -70.25
C LEU A 61 -10.26 -45.57 -71.07
N ALA A 62 -10.38 -46.74 -70.46
CA ALA A 62 -10.16 -47.99 -71.16
C ALA A 62 -11.12 -49.11 -70.74
N ARG A 63 -11.47 -49.98 -71.69
CA ARG A 63 -12.24 -51.21 -71.45
C ARG A 63 -11.37 -52.42 -71.78
N THR A 64 -11.28 -53.34 -70.82
CA THR A 64 -10.47 -54.55 -70.91
C THR A 64 -11.36 -55.79 -71.02
N PHE A 65 -11.01 -56.70 -71.93
CA PHE A 65 -11.66 -57.96 -72.22
C PHE A 65 -10.70 -59.13 -72.03
N LEU A 66 -11.23 -60.33 -71.75
CA LEU A 66 -10.46 -61.55 -71.93
C LEU A 66 -10.16 -61.75 -73.43
N ASP A 67 -8.94 -62.14 -73.78
CA ASP A 67 -8.55 -62.43 -75.16
C ASP A 67 -8.75 -63.92 -75.48
N PRO A 68 -9.82 -64.33 -76.19
CA PRO A 68 -10.01 -65.73 -76.57
C PRO A 68 -9.06 -66.18 -77.68
N THR A 69 -8.38 -65.25 -78.36
CA THR A 69 -7.50 -65.51 -79.50
C THR A 69 -6.02 -65.60 -79.12
N ALA A 70 -5.68 -65.30 -77.87
CA ALA A 70 -4.31 -65.30 -77.39
C ALA A 70 -3.70 -66.71 -77.30
N SER A 71 -2.38 -66.79 -77.50
CA SER A 71 -1.62 -68.05 -77.44
C SER A 71 -1.45 -68.60 -76.02
N ARG A 72 -1.71 -67.77 -75.00
CA ARG A 72 -1.57 -68.10 -73.57
C ARG A 72 -2.85 -67.72 -72.81
N GLY A 73 -3.25 -68.59 -71.87
CA GLY A 73 -4.37 -68.30 -70.98
C GLY A 73 -4.10 -67.10 -70.07
N GLY A 74 -5.13 -66.29 -69.82
CA GLY A 74 -5.05 -65.10 -68.97
C GLY A 74 -4.62 -63.82 -69.67
N MET A 75 -4.41 -63.83 -70.99
CA MET A 75 -4.17 -62.63 -71.78
C MET A 75 -5.44 -61.79 -71.97
N VAL A 76 -5.26 -60.48 -72.11
CA VAL A 76 -6.36 -59.52 -72.27
C VAL A 76 -6.19 -58.61 -73.47
N LEU A 77 -7.32 -58.15 -73.99
CA LEU A 77 -7.42 -57.08 -74.98
C LEU A 77 -7.97 -55.82 -74.31
N THR A 78 -7.29 -54.69 -74.49
CA THR A 78 -7.73 -53.41 -73.93
C THR A 78 -7.85 -52.38 -75.03
N HIS A 79 -9.03 -51.75 -75.14
CA HIS A 79 -9.22 -50.54 -75.95
C HIS A 79 -9.18 -49.32 -75.03
N ALA A 80 -8.38 -48.31 -75.38
CA ALA A 80 -8.15 -47.13 -74.58
C ALA A 80 -8.38 -45.85 -75.40
N LEU A 81 -9.04 -44.88 -74.79
CA LEU A 81 -9.25 -43.51 -75.24
C LEU A 81 -8.33 -42.58 -74.44
N PHE A 82 -7.71 -41.63 -75.14
CA PHE A 82 -6.90 -40.57 -74.55
C PHE A 82 -7.56 -39.23 -74.80
N ILE A 83 -8.07 -38.63 -73.73
CA ILE A 83 -8.78 -37.36 -73.75
C ILE A 83 -7.88 -36.29 -73.14
N PRO A 84 -7.71 -35.10 -73.75
CA PRO A 84 -7.02 -33.99 -73.09
C PRO A 84 -7.63 -33.70 -71.71
N LEU A 85 -6.79 -33.54 -70.69
CA LEU A 85 -7.24 -33.49 -69.30
C LEU A 85 -8.16 -32.29 -69.02
N ASP A 86 -7.95 -31.17 -69.71
CA ASP A 86 -8.80 -29.98 -69.59
C ASP A 86 -10.20 -30.20 -70.21
N GLU A 87 -10.29 -30.89 -71.35
CA GLU A 87 -11.57 -31.31 -71.93
C GLU A 87 -12.30 -32.28 -71.00
N MET A 88 -11.55 -33.23 -70.41
CA MET A 88 -12.08 -34.18 -69.46
C MET A 88 -12.68 -33.50 -68.22
N CYS A 89 -12.03 -32.45 -67.71
CA CYS A 89 -12.52 -31.69 -66.58
C CYS A 89 -13.85 -30.98 -66.88
N ALA A 90 -14.06 -30.55 -68.13
CA ALA A 90 -15.31 -29.93 -68.60
C ALA A 90 -16.41 -30.96 -68.92
N ALA A 91 -16.06 -32.23 -69.16
CA ALA A 91 -17.02 -33.28 -69.48
C ALA A 91 -17.96 -33.56 -68.30
N SER A 92 -19.26 -33.34 -68.52
CA SER A 92 -20.30 -33.57 -67.50
C SER A 92 -20.68 -35.04 -67.34
N SER A 93 -20.36 -35.91 -68.31
CA SER A 93 -20.70 -37.33 -68.29
C SER A 93 -19.63 -38.16 -69.00
N LEU A 94 -19.40 -39.35 -68.49
CA LEU A 94 -18.54 -40.39 -69.07
C LEU A 94 -19.30 -41.30 -70.03
N SER A 95 -20.63 -41.34 -69.98
CA SER A 95 -21.46 -42.23 -70.81
C SER A 95 -21.13 -42.16 -72.32
N PRO A 96 -20.98 -40.97 -72.95
CA PRO A 96 -20.57 -40.90 -74.36
C PRO A 96 -19.18 -41.51 -74.61
N LEU A 97 -18.25 -41.36 -73.65
CA LEU A 97 -16.90 -41.89 -73.74
C LEU A 97 -16.89 -43.42 -73.57
N PHE A 98 -17.71 -43.95 -72.64
CA PHE A 98 -17.92 -45.39 -72.49
C PHE A 98 -18.56 -46.00 -73.75
N ALA A 99 -19.50 -45.31 -74.39
CA ALA A 99 -20.08 -45.75 -75.66
C ALA A 99 -19.06 -45.71 -76.82
N GLY A 100 -18.07 -44.81 -76.76
CA GLY A 100 -16.96 -44.74 -77.71
C GLY A 100 -15.90 -45.83 -77.53
N LEU A 101 -15.92 -46.58 -76.42
CA LEU A 101 -15.09 -47.77 -76.26
C LEU A 101 -15.76 -48.95 -76.97
N HIS A 102 -14.96 -49.79 -77.63
CA HIS A 102 -15.40 -51.07 -78.16
C HIS A 102 -16.23 -51.87 -77.15
N SER A 103 -17.28 -52.54 -77.60
CA SER A 103 -18.22 -53.27 -76.75
C SER A 103 -17.86 -54.75 -76.61
N THR A 104 -17.09 -55.30 -77.56
CA THR A 104 -16.66 -56.70 -77.55
C THR A 104 -15.17 -56.86 -77.88
N ALA A 105 -14.58 -57.98 -77.47
CA ALA A 105 -13.20 -58.31 -77.79
C ALA A 105 -12.92 -58.42 -79.31
N THR A 106 -13.93 -58.83 -80.09
CA THR A 106 -13.85 -58.96 -81.55
C THR A 106 -13.72 -57.61 -82.28
N ASP A 107 -14.14 -56.52 -81.65
CA ASP A 107 -14.04 -55.18 -82.21
C ASP A 107 -12.61 -54.62 -82.10
N CYS A 108 -11.74 -55.23 -81.28
CA CYS A 108 -10.36 -54.81 -81.06
C CYS A 108 -9.40 -55.26 -82.19
N VAL A 109 -9.79 -54.99 -83.44
CA VAL A 109 -9.06 -55.39 -84.66
C VAL A 109 -9.02 -54.21 -85.65
N GLY A 110 -7.84 -53.91 -86.21
CA GLY A 110 -7.71 -52.96 -87.34
C GLY A 110 -6.86 -51.71 -87.06
N GLN A 111 -6.85 -50.80 -88.03
CA GLN A 111 -6.27 -49.46 -87.91
C GLN A 111 -7.26 -48.53 -87.19
N LEU A 112 -6.75 -47.67 -86.31
CA LEU A 112 -7.54 -46.71 -85.54
C LEU A 112 -7.36 -45.30 -86.11
N GLU A 113 -8.46 -44.54 -86.15
CA GLU A 113 -8.45 -43.12 -86.52
C GLU A 113 -8.78 -42.24 -85.30
N HIS A 114 -8.63 -40.92 -85.48
CA HIS A 114 -9.03 -39.96 -84.46
C HIS A 114 -10.54 -40.00 -84.25
N LEU A 115 -11.00 -40.19 -83.00
CA LEU A 115 -12.42 -40.27 -82.69
C LEU A 115 -12.98 -38.88 -82.33
N GLN A 116 -14.07 -38.50 -82.99
CA GLN A 116 -14.92 -37.37 -82.60
C GLN A 116 -16.28 -37.90 -82.12
N LEU A 117 -16.64 -37.56 -80.88
CA LEU A 117 -17.94 -37.92 -80.30
C LEU A 117 -18.77 -36.66 -80.11
N ALA A 118 -20.04 -36.72 -80.52
CA ALA A 118 -21.02 -35.71 -80.13
C ALA A 118 -21.45 -35.97 -78.68
N THR A 119 -21.35 -34.95 -77.83
CA THR A 119 -21.86 -35.03 -76.45
C THR A 119 -23.39 -34.95 -76.47
N SER A 120 -24.07 -36.09 -76.55
CA SER A 120 -25.51 -36.21 -76.28
C SER A 120 -25.70 -36.81 -74.89
N GLY A 121 -26.27 -36.03 -73.97
CA GLY A 121 -26.55 -36.50 -72.61
C GLY A 121 -27.91 -37.18 -72.53
N GLU A 122 -27.95 -38.50 -72.45
CA GLU A 122 -29.10 -39.19 -71.88
C GLU A 122 -29.10 -39.01 -70.35
N THR A 123 -30.29 -39.01 -69.76
CA THR A 123 -30.49 -39.02 -68.30
C THR A 123 -30.52 -40.48 -67.85
N PRO A 124 -29.44 -40.99 -67.22
CA PRO A 124 -29.37 -42.40 -66.86
C PRO A 124 -30.20 -42.65 -65.60
N VAL A 125 -30.66 -43.89 -65.46
CA VAL A 125 -31.30 -44.38 -64.23
C VAL A 125 -30.23 -44.48 -63.14
N ALA A 126 -30.53 -43.95 -61.95
CA ALA A 126 -29.59 -43.98 -60.82
C ALA A 126 -29.28 -45.45 -60.41
N PRO A 127 -28.01 -45.86 -60.37
CA PRO A 127 -27.63 -47.19 -59.93
C PRO A 127 -28.03 -47.46 -58.46
N PRO A 128 -28.45 -48.68 -58.12
CA PRO A 128 -28.94 -49.00 -56.77
C PRO A 128 -27.87 -48.82 -55.68
N ASP A 129 -26.58 -48.94 -56.03
CA ASP A 129 -25.44 -48.82 -55.12
C ASP A 129 -24.83 -47.39 -55.07
N LEU A 130 -25.44 -46.40 -55.72
CA LEU A 130 -24.94 -45.03 -55.77
C LEU A 130 -24.87 -44.37 -54.38
N ILE A 131 -25.91 -44.51 -53.56
CA ILE A 131 -25.96 -43.95 -52.20
C ILE A 131 -24.90 -44.59 -51.31
N GLY A 132 -24.80 -45.93 -51.31
CA GLY A 132 -23.78 -46.66 -50.56
C GLY A 132 -22.36 -46.28 -50.99
N THR A 133 -22.15 -45.98 -52.26
CA THR A 133 -20.84 -45.56 -52.78
C THR A 133 -20.50 -44.13 -52.35
N ALA A 134 -21.44 -43.20 -52.45
CA ALA A 134 -21.26 -41.83 -51.95
C ALA A 134 -20.96 -41.82 -50.44
N ASN A 135 -21.67 -42.63 -49.65
CA ASN A 135 -21.43 -42.80 -48.22
C ASN A 135 -20.00 -43.31 -47.94
N ALA A 136 -19.56 -44.34 -48.66
CA ALA A 136 -18.24 -44.92 -48.48
C ALA A 136 -17.11 -43.94 -48.86
N LEU A 137 -17.30 -43.14 -49.92
CA LEU A 137 -16.31 -42.15 -50.38
C LEU A 137 -16.14 -41.00 -49.39
N THR A 138 -17.21 -40.55 -48.73
CA THR A 138 -17.16 -39.43 -47.78
C THR A 138 -16.94 -39.83 -46.33
N ALA A 139 -17.11 -41.11 -45.98
CA ALA A 139 -16.83 -41.61 -44.62
C ALA A 139 -15.34 -41.48 -44.24
N GLY A 140 -14.45 -41.52 -45.24
CA GLY A 140 -13.01 -41.54 -45.04
C GLY A 140 -12.52 -42.92 -44.56
N GLY A 141 -11.50 -43.44 -45.23
CA GLY A 141 -10.91 -44.74 -44.93
C GLY A 141 -9.57 -44.92 -45.64
N PRO A 142 -8.76 -45.91 -45.23
CA PRO A 142 -7.52 -46.22 -45.94
C PRO A 142 -7.82 -46.88 -47.29
N GLY A 143 -7.12 -46.42 -48.33
CA GLY A 143 -7.19 -47.01 -49.67
C GLY A 143 -8.49 -46.69 -50.44
N PRO A 144 -8.73 -47.39 -51.57
CA PRO A 144 -9.91 -47.18 -52.41
C PRO A 144 -11.19 -47.63 -51.73
N VAL A 145 -12.32 -47.04 -52.16
CA VAL A 145 -13.65 -47.62 -51.92
C VAL A 145 -13.84 -48.83 -52.81
N VAL A 146 -14.38 -49.90 -52.25
CA VAL A 146 -14.48 -51.21 -52.91
C VAL A 146 -15.94 -51.51 -53.23
N ARG A 147 -16.26 -51.60 -54.51
CA ARG A 147 -17.56 -52.02 -55.03
C ARG A 147 -17.53 -53.51 -55.39
N VAL A 148 -18.49 -54.27 -54.87
CA VAL A 148 -18.57 -55.72 -55.13
C VAL A 148 -19.34 -55.98 -56.42
N GLY A 149 -18.75 -56.78 -57.32
CA GLY A 149 -19.26 -57.06 -58.67
C GLY A 149 -18.71 -56.10 -59.72
N VAL A 150 -18.79 -56.49 -60.99
CA VAL A 150 -18.38 -55.66 -62.15
C VAL A 150 -19.59 -55.11 -62.92
N ASP A 151 -20.71 -55.83 -62.94
CA ASP A 151 -21.94 -55.42 -63.62
C ASP A 151 -22.50 -54.11 -63.06
N GLY A 152 -22.84 -53.13 -63.88
CA GLY A 152 -23.35 -51.83 -63.43
C GLY A 152 -22.29 -50.82 -62.99
N PHE A 153 -20.99 -51.15 -63.11
CA PHE A 153 -19.91 -50.28 -62.66
C PHE A 153 -19.72 -49.04 -63.54
N GLU A 154 -19.97 -49.13 -64.85
CA GLU A 154 -19.90 -47.98 -65.77
C GLU A 154 -20.94 -46.92 -65.41
N GLU A 155 -22.17 -47.36 -65.15
CA GLU A 155 -23.31 -46.52 -64.76
C GLU A 155 -23.07 -45.86 -63.40
N LEU A 156 -22.50 -46.60 -62.43
CA LEU A 156 -22.12 -46.07 -61.12
C LEU A 156 -21.07 -44.96 -61.24
N VAL A 157 -20.03 -45.21 -62.01
CA VAL A 157 -18.93 -44.26 -62.20
C VAL A 157 -19.40 -43.01 -62.95
N ASP A 158 -20.25 -43.15 -63.98
CA ASP A 158 -20.87 -42.00 -64.67
C ASP A 158 -21.78 -41.19 -63.73
N ALA A 159 -22.61 -41.86 -62.92
CA ALA A 159 -23.50 -41.21 -61.98
C ALA A 159 -22.75 -40.40 -60.92
N LEU A 160 -21.62 -40.90 -60.43
CA LEU A 160 -20.72 -40.13 -59.56
C LEU A 160 -20.09 -38.95 -60.31
N TRP A 161 -19.51 -39.22 -61.49
CA TRP A 161 -18.76 -38.24 -62.30
C TRP A 161 -19.55 -36.95 -62.59
N ARG A 162 -20.86 -37.10 -62.86
CA ARG A 162 -21.78 -35.98 -63.12
C ARG A 162 -21.78 -34.93 -62.02
N ASN A 163 -21.61 -35.36 -60.77
CA ASN A 163 -21.61 -34.48 -59.60
C ASN A 163 -20.20 -34.10 -59.12
N LEU A 164 -19.15 -34.66 -59.71
CA LEU A 164 -17.77 -34.24 -59.44
C LEU A 164 -17.48 -32.88 -60.09
N TRP A 165 -16.61 -32.09 -59.48
CA TRP A 165 -16.16 -30.80 -60.01
C TRP A 165 -14.78 -30.94 -60.67
N PRO A 166 -14.32 -29.95 -61.47
CA PRO A 166 -13.12 -30.06 -62.30
C PRO A 166 -11.88 -30.61 -61.58
N SER A 167 -11.60 -30.14 -60.36
CA SER A 167 -10.41 -30.55 -59.60
C SER A 167 -10.41 -32.02 -59.19
N ILE A 168 -11.55 -32.60 -58.80
CA ILE A 168 -11.65 -34.04 -58.53
C ILE A 168 -11.59 -34.83 -59.84
N ARG A 169 -12.30 -34.39 -60.89
CA ARG A 169 -12.28 -35.06 -62.21
C ARG A 169 -10.86 -35.25 -62.74
N ARG A 170 -9.98 -34.28 -62.47
CA ARG A 170 -8.56 -34.31 -62.86
C ARG A 170 -7.78 -35.47 -62.24
N SER A 171 -8.14 -35.92 -61.04
CA SER A 171 -7.43 -36.96 -60.28
C SER A 171 -8.25 -38.24 -60.04
N PHE A 172 -9.54 -38.22 -60.37
CA PHE A 172 -10.44 -39.34 -60.15
C PHE A 172 -9.97 -40.55 -60.94
N ALA A 173 -9.66 -41.64 -60.24
CA ALA A 173 -9.18 -42.87 -60.85
C ALA A 173 -10.01 -44.06 -60.37
N PHE A 174 -10.32 -44.98 -61.28
CA PHE A 174 -11.10 -46.18 -60.99
C PHE A 174 -10.63 -47.36 -61.83
N ARG A 175 -10.76 -48.59 -61.31
CA ARG A 175 -10.33 -49.81 -61.99
C ARG A 175 -10.92 -51.08 -61.37
N LEU A 176 -10.72 -52.22 -62.04
CA LEU A 176 -10.76 -53.54 -61.41
C LEU A 176 -9.53 -53.76 -60.51
N SER A 177 -9.75 -54.43 -59.39
CA SER A 177 -8.74 -54.95 -58.48
C SER A 177 -9.20 -56.29 -57.89
N PHE A 178 -8.31 -57.28 -57.85
CA PHE A 178 -8.59 -58.59 -57.26
C PHE A 178 -8.29 -58.63 -55.75
N GLY A 179 -7.45 -57.72 -55.26
CA GLY A 179 -7.16 -57.57 -53.84
C GLY A 179 -6.27 -56.37 -53.52
N PRO A 180 -6.09 -56.03 -52.23
CA PRO A 180 -5.38 -54.81 -51.82
C PRO A 180 -3.95 -54.64 -52.34
N ASN A 181 -3.26 -55.74 -52.69
CA ASN A 181 -1.87 -55.71 -53.12
C ASN A 181 -1.67 -55.22 -54.57
N ASP A 182 -2.73 -55.21 -55.38
CA ASP A 182 -2.66 -54.84 -56.81
C ASP A 182 -3.11 -53.38 -57.09
N VAL A 183 -3.42 -52.63 -56.03
CA VAL A 183 -3.86 -51.22 -56.04
C VAL A 183 -2.71 -50.25 -56.37
N MET A 184 -1.60 -50.77 -56.91
CA MET A 184 -0.36 -50.06 -57.19
C MET A 184 -0.46 -49.26 -58.50
N MET A 185 -1.20 -48.16 -58.50
CA MET A 185 -1.25 -47.18 -59.60
C MET A 185 -0.97 -45.78 -59.07
N GLN A 186 -0.38 -44.91 -59.90
CA GLN A 186 -0.16 -43.50 -59.61
C GLN A 186 -0.93 -42.64 -60.63
N PRO A 187 -1.94 -41.85 -60.20
CA PRO A 187 -2.47 -41.78 -58.83
C PRO A 187 -3.21 -43.08 -58.43
N PRO A 188 -3.33 -43.37 -57.12
CA PRO A 188 -4.07 -44.53 -56.63
C PRO A 188 -5.55 -44.40 -56.99
N PRO A 189 -6.25 -45.50 -57.32
CA PRO A 189 -7.67 -45.45 -57.61
C PRO A 189 -8.43 -45.03 -56.35
N VAL A 190 -9.46 -44.21 -56.56
CA VAL A 190 -10.40 -43.78 -55.51
C VAL A 190 -11.52 -44.80 -55.36
N LEU A 191 -11.89 -45.47 -56.45
CA LEU A 191 -12.94 -46.48 -56.50
C LEU A 191 -12.43 -47.73 -57.24
N VAL A 192 -12.59 -48.91 -56.66
CA VAL A 192 -12.29 -50.18 -57.32
C VAL A 192 -13.51 -51.07 -57.36
N CYS A 193 -13.67 -51.83 -58.44
CA CYS A 193 -14.58 -52.98 -58.47
C CYS A 193 -13.81 -54.27 -58.23
N THR A 194 -14.43 -55.23 -57.54
CA THR A 194 -13.84 -56.56 -57.25
C THR A 194 -14.89 -57.65 -57.46
N PRO A 195 -14.52 -58.86 -57.93
CA PRO A 195 -15.44 -59.99 -57.98
C PRO A 195 -16.03 -60.34 -56.61
N ALA A 196 -17.28 -60.83 -56.57
CA ALA A 196 -18.00 -61.12 -55.32
C ALA A 196 -17.28 -62.12 -54.42
N GLN A 197 -16.62 -63.10 -55.03
CA GLN A 197 -15.83 -64.14 -54.38
C GLN A 197 -14.65 -63.57 -53.56
N ARG A 198 -14.20 -62.35 -53.90
CA ARG A 198 -13.02 -61.70 -53.32
C ARG A 198 -13.33 -60.66 -52.25
N GLN A 199 -14.60 -60.41 -51.94
CA GLN A 199 -15.00 -59.41 -50.93
C GLN A 199 -14.27 -59.60 -49.58
N GLY A 200 -14.04 -60.85 -49.17
CA GLY A 200 -13.34 -61.18 -47.93
C GLY A 200 -11.87 -60.71 -47.84
N GLN A 201 -11.26 -60.30 -48.94
CA GLN A 201 -9.90 -59.74 -48.95
C GLN A 201 -9.85 -58.25 -48.57
N TRP A 202 -11.00 -57.57 -48.58
CA TRP A 202 -11.10 -56.12 -48.42
C TRP A 202 -11.51 -55.68 -47.00
N THR A 203 -11.26 -56.51 -45.98
CA THR A 203 -11.71 -56.28 -44.58
C THR A 203 -11.23 -54.97 -43.96
N LYS A 204 -10.12 -54.41 -44.45
CA LYS A 204 -9.54 -53.14 -43.97
C LYS A 204 -9.94 -51.92 -44.80
N HIS A 205 -10.73 -52.10 -45.86
CA HIS A 205 -11.09 -51.05 -46.81
C HIS A 205 -12.59 -50.74 -46.73
N PRO A 206 -13.00 -49.50 -47.08
CA PRO A 206 -14.41 -49.16 -47.14
C PRO A 206 -15.11 -49.92 -48.29
N VAL A 207 -15.95 -50.90 -47.94
CA VAL A 207 -16.75 -51.67 -48.90
C VAL A 207 -18.13 -51.02 -49.07
N VAL A 208 -18.55 -50.81 -50.31
CA VAL A 208 -19.87 -50.27 -50.68
C VAL A 208 -20.98 -51.18 -50.15
N LYS A 209 -22.02 -50.57 -49.58
CA LYS A 209 -23.24 -51.24 -49.13
C LYS A 209 -24.39 -50.90 -50.08
N PRO A 210 -24.74 -51.77 -51.04
CA PRO A 210 -25.79 -51.49 -52.03
C PRO A 210 -27.19 -51.25 -51.44
N GLY A 211 -27.45 -51.71 -50.21
CA GLY A 211 -28.74 -51.52 -49.52
C GLY A 211 -28.87 -50.21 -48.74
N ASP A 212 -27.86 -49.33 -48.78
CA ASP A 212 -27.94 -48.03 -48.11
C ASP A 212 -28.98 -47.14 -48.82
N LEU A 213 -30.07 -46.82 -48.12
CA LEU A 213 -31.15 -45.95 -48.63
C LEU A 213 -31.04 -44.50 -48.14
N VAL A 214 -30.12 -44.22 -47.22
CA VAL A 214 -29.96 -42.92 -46.57
C VAL A 214 -28.51 -42.48 -46.70
N TRP A 215 -28.32 -41.21 -47.04
CA TRP A 215 -26.99 -40.59 -47.06
C TRP A 215 -26.45 -40.43 -45.62
N ALA A 216 -25.17 -40.71 -45.43
CA ALA A 216 -24.54 -40.72 -44.10
C ALA A 216 -24.16 -39.32 -43.61
N ASN A 217 -23.89 -38.38 -44.52
CA ASN A 217 -23.45 -37.03 -44.21
C ASN A 217 -23.80 -36.06 -45.35
N GLU A 218 -23.62 -34.76 -45.08
CA GLU A 218 -23.88 -33.69 -46.05
C GLU A 218 -22.98 -33.75 -47.29
N SER A 219 -21.72 -34.20 -47.14
CA SER A 219 -20.82 -34.38 -48.28
C SER A 219 -21.34 -35.46 -49.26
N ALA A 220 -21.97 -36.52 -48.76
CA ALA A 220 -22.57 -37.55 -49.61
C ALA A 220 -23.73 -36.99 -50.44
N LYS A 221 -24.55 -36.08 -49.88
CA LYS A 221 -25.61 -35.39 -50.65
C LYS A 221 -25.07 -34.63 -51.86
N ILE A 222 -23.85 -34.09 -51.76
CA ILE A 222 -23.20 -33.39 -52.86
C ILE A 222 -22.83 -34.36 -53.98
N LEU A 223 -22.24 -35.52 -53.65
CA LEU A 223 -21.92 -36.55 -54.65
C LEU A 223 -23.16 -37.16 -55.33
N LEU A 224 -24.32 -37.04 -54.69
CA LEU A 224 -25.62 -37.47 -55.20
C LEU A 224 -26.38 -36.37 -55.96
N GLY A 225 -25.82 -35.16 -56.07
CA GLY A 225 -26.48 -34.02 -56.71
C GLY A 225 -27.66 -33.43 -55.91
N GLN A 226 -27.86 -33.86 -54.66
CA GLN A 226 -28.93 -33.39 -53.78
C GLN A 226 -28.60 -32.07 -53.08
N ARG A 227 -27.32 -31.68 -53.04
CA ARG A 227 -26.82 -30.41 -52.52
C ARG A 227 -25.80 -29.83 -53.49
N SER A 228 -25.89 -28.52 -53.75
CA SER A 228 -24.92 -27.84 -54.62
C SER A 228 -23.54 -27.74 -53.96
N ILE A 229 -22.49 -28.06 -54.72
CA ILE A 229 -21.08 -27.87 -54.32
C ILE A 229 -20.63 -26.41 -54.40
N ALA A 230 -21.39 -25.54 -55.10
CA ALA A 230 -20.96 -24.18 -55.43
C ALA A 230 -20.59 -23.32 -54.20
N PRO A 231 -21.35 -23.31 -53.09
CA PRO A 231 -20.97 -22.53 -51.90
C PRO A 231 -19.62 -22.96 -51.30
N ILE A 232 -19.31 -24.25 -51.36
CA ILE A 232 -18.06 -24.82 -50.85
C ILE A 232 -16.89 -24.43 -51.76
N LEU A 233 -17.07 -24.45 -53.08
CA LEU A 233 -16.02 -24.00 -54.02
C LEU A 233 -15.76 -22.50 -53.89
N VAL A 234 -16.80 -21.68 -53.69
CA VAL A 234 -16.64 -20.24 -53.43
C VAL A 234 -15.86 -20.02 -52.14
N LEU A 235 -16.21 -20.73 -51.06
CA LEU A 235 -15.49 -20.67 -49.79
C LEU A 235 -14.03 -21.13 -49.93
N ALA A 236 -13.78 -22.24 -50.64
CA ALA A 236 -12.44 -22.76 -50.90
C ALA A 236 -11.61 -21.72 -51.64
N ASN A 237 -12.15 -21.15 -52.72
CA ASN A 237 -11.47 -20.14 -53.52
C ASN A 237 -11.21 -18.85 -52.75
N ASP A 238 -12.17 -18.38 -51.94
CA ASP A 238 -11.96 -17.21 -51.04
C ASP A 238 -10.78 -17.48 -50.10
N LEU A 239 -10.71 -18.69 -49.52
CA LEU A 239 -9.61 -19.15 -48.67
C LEU A 239 -8.31 -19.52 -49.41
N GLY A 240 -8.25 -19.38 -50.74
CA GLY A 240 -7.08 -19.72 -51.55
C GLY A 240 -6.80 -21.22 -51.65
N LEU A 241 -7.85 -22.05 -51.56
CA LEU A 241 -7.78 -23.50 -51.55
C LEU A 241 -8.47 -24.09 -52.79
N ASP A 242 -8.02 -25.28 -53.17
CA ASP A 242 -8.67 -26.11 -54.19
C ASP A 242 -9.14 -27.42 -53.57
N VAL A 243 -10.33 -27.89 -53.93
CA VAL A 243 -10.94 -29.08 -53.33
C VAL A 243 -10.52 -30.31 -54.15
N GLN A 244 -9.40 -30.93 -53.80
CA GLN A 244 -8.81 -32.01 -54.60
C GLN A 244 -9.08 -33.42 -54.07
N SER A 245 -9.70 -33.52 -52.89
CA SER A 245 -10.09 -34.80 -52.30
C SER A 245 -11.45 -34.73 -51.59
N PHE A 246 -12.08 -35.89 -51.38
CA PHE A 246 -13.31 -35.98 -50.57
C PHE A 246 -13.08 -35.62 -49.10
N LYS A 247 -11.84 -35.69 -48.61
CA LYS A 247 -11.46 -35.23 -47.27
C LYS A 247 -11.48 -33.69 -47.18
N ASP A 248 -11.04 -33.01 -48.24
CA ASP A 248 -11.10 -31.54 -48.32
C ASP A 248 -12.56 -31.08 -48.40
N LEU A 249 -13.38 -31.80 -49.18
CA LEU A 249 -14.84 -31.58 -49.23
C LEU A 249 -15.44 -31.63 -47.82
N ALA A 250 -15.21 -32.70 -47.07
CA ALA A 250 -15.78 -32.87 -45.73
C ALA A 250 -15.33 -31.78 -44.74
N ARG A 251 -14.09 -31.29 -44.84
CA ARG A 251 -13.57 -30.20 -43.99
C ARG A 251 -14.22 -28.86 -44.34
N LEU A 252 -14.32 -28.53 -45.61
CA LEU A 252 -14.88 -27.26 -46.07
C LEU A 252 -16.40 -27.21 -45.94
N GLU A 253 -17.08 -28.34 -46.13
CA GLU A 253 -18.52 -28.47 -45.84
C GLU A 253 -18.81 -28.18 -44.36
N ARG A 254 -18.03 -28.80 -43.46
CA ARG A 254 -18.15 -28.55 -42.02
C ARG A 254 -17.89 -27.08 -41.66
N LEU A 255 -16.89 -26.46 -42.30
CA LEU A 255 -16.61 -25.04 -42.09
C LEU A 255 -17.80 -24.18 -42.55
N GLU A 256 -18.31 -24.43 -43.76
CA GLU A 256 -19.45 -23.71 -44.33
C GLU A 256 -20.69 -23.80 -43.44
N ALA A 257 -20.98 -24.97 -42.88
CA ALA A 257 -22.10 -25.18 -41.96
C ALA A 257 -21.93 -24.46 -40.60
N LEU A 258 -20.70 -24.33 -40.09
CA LEU A 258 -20.41 -23.69 -38.80
C LEU A 258 -20.33 -22.17 -38.87
N LEU A 259 -19.89 -21.59 -40.00
CA LEU A 259 -19.74 -20.15 -40.18
C LEU A 259 -20.99 -19.31 -39.79
N PRO A 260 -22.21 -19.65 -40.24
CA PRO A 260 -23.40 -18.86 -39.90
C PRO A 260 -23.91 -19.12 -38.47
N THR A 261 -23.64 -20.30 -37.90
CA THR A 261 -24.22 -20.73 -36.62
C THR A 261 -23.33 -20.47 -35.40
N ALA A 262 -22.03 -20.26 -35.60
CA ALA A 262 -21.07 -20.03 -34.50
C ALA A 262 -21.29 -18.68 -33.82
N THR A 263 -22.06 -18.63 -32.74
CA THR A 263 -22.35 -17.39 -31.98
C THR A 263 -21.66 -17.33 -30.63
N THR A 264 -21.24 -18.47 -30.08
CA THR A 264 -20.52 -18.54 -28.80
C THR A 264 -19.02 -18.44 -28.99
N LEU A 265 -18.31 -18.06 -27.92
CA LEU A 265 -16.86 -17.97 -27.92
C LEU A 265 -16.19 -19.30 -28.32
N ASP A 266 -16.60 -20.43 -27.74
CA ASP A 266 -16.00 -21.75 -28.04
C ASP A 266 -16.29 -22.20 -29.47
N ALA A 267 -17.48 -21.89 -30.00
CA ALA A 267 -17.86 -22.19 -31.37
C ALA A 267 -17.02 -21.35 -32.36
N LEU A 268 -16.89 -20.05 -32.11
CA LEU A 268 -16.06 -19.15 -32.92
C LEU A 268 -14.58 -19.51 -32.84
N LEU A 269 -14.07 -19.88 -31.66
CA LEU A 269 -12.69 -20.36 -31.50
C LEU A 269 -12.43 -21.63 -32.33
N SER A 270 -13.38 -22.56 -32.34
CA SER A 270 -13.30 -23.78 -33.15
C SER A 270 -13.27 -23.47 -34.65
N VAL A 271 -14.08 -22.50 -35.09
CA VAL A 271 -14.10 -22.02 -36.48
C VAL A 271 -12.79 -21.33 -36.85
N ILE A 272 -12.26 -20.45 -35.99
CA ILE A 272 -10.98 -19.77 -36.21
C ILE A 272 -9.85 -20.79 -36.36
N ARG A 273 -9.75 -21.80 -35.47
CA ARG A 273 -8.75 -22.86 -35.58
C ARG A 273 -8.89 -23.68 -36.86
N MET A 274 -10.13 -23.92 -37.31
CA MET A 274 -10.38 -24.62 -38.56
C MET A 274 -9.95 -23.79 -39.77
N VAL A 275 -10.23 -22.48 -39.77
CA VAL A 275 -9.79 -21.56 -40.83
C VAL A 275 -8.27 -21.43 -40.84
N ASP A 276 -7.62 -21.29 -39.69
CA ASP A 276 -6.16 -21.22 -39.58
C ASP A 276 -5.48 -22.47 -40.12
N GLY A 277 -5.99 -23.66 -39.76
CA GLY A 277 -5.48 -24.94 -40.24
C GLY A 277 -5.76 -25.21 -41.72
N LEU A 278 -6.75 -24.55 -42.32
CA LEU A 278 -7.07 -24.66 -43.75
C LEU A 278 -6.34 -23.60 -44.58
N SER A 279 -6.23 -22.35 -44.11
CA SER A 279 -5.69 -21.21 -44.87
C SER A 279 -4.88 -20.27 -43.98
N GLY A 280 -3.58 -20.52 -43.87
CA GLY A 280 -2.64 -19.73 -43.06
C GLY A 280 -2.15 -18.42 -43.70
N GLN A 281 -2.52 -18.10 -44.95
CA GLN A 281 -2.05 -16.89 -45.63
C GLN A 281 -2.95 -15.68 -45.31
N LYS A 282 -2.36 -14.55 -44.92
CA LYS A 282 -3.10 -13.32 -44.57
C LYS A 282 -3.96 -12.78 -45.71
N THR A 283 -3.52 -12.92 -46.95
CA THR A 283 -4.18 -12.40 -48.15
C THR A 283 -5.36 -13.23 -48.61
N CYS A 284 -5.48 -14.48 -48.14
CA CYS A 284 -6.55 -15.39 -48.52
C CYS A 284 -7.69 -15.31 -47.49
N GLY A 285 -8.91 -15.11 -47.99
CA GLY A 285 -10.14 -15.06 -47.19
C GLY A 285 -10.21 -13.83 -46.28
N GLU A 286 -9.57 -12.73 -46.65
CA GLU A 286 -9.41 -11.54 -45.80
C GLU A 286 -10.75 -11.07 -45.22
N ARG A 287 -11.78 -10.95 -46.07
CA ARG A 287 -13.12 -10.52 -45.64
C ARG A 287 -13.71 -11.46 -44.58
N LEU A 288 -13.64 -12.78 -44.83
CA LEU A 288 -14.15 -13.80 -43.91
C LEU A 288 -13.38 -13.78 -42.58
N LYS A 289 -12.05 -13.73 -42.65
CA LYS A 289 -11.16 -13.69 -41.49
C LYS A 289 -11.41 -12.44 -40.64
N ASN A 290 -11.55 -11.27 -41.25
CA ASN A 290 -11.88 -10.04 -40.53
C ASN A 290 -13.25 -10.14 -39.86
N GLN A 291 -14.29 -10.62 -40.56
CA GLN A 291 -15.61 -10.84 -39.96
C GLN A 291 -15.59 -11.81 -38.77
N LEU A 292 -14.78 -12.88 -38.85
CA LEU A 292 -14.62 -13.83 -37.74
C LEU A 292 -13.92 -13.18 -36.55
N ILE A 293 -12.86 -12.40 -36.80
CA ILE A 293 -12.14 -11.67 -35.75
C ILE A 293 -13.04 -10.62 -35.09
N ASP A 294 -13.85 -9.91 -35.85
CA ASP A 294 -14.80 -8.91 -35.31
C ASP A 294 -15.85 -9.57 -34.42
N ARG A 295 -16.46 -10.67 -34.89
CA ARG A 295 -17.44 -11.45 -34.11
C ARG A 295 -16.80 -12.04 -32.85
N PHE A 296 -15.59 -12.58 -32.98
CA PHE A 296 -14.87 -13.18 -31.86
C PHE A 296 -14.49 -12.15 -30.81
N SER A 297 -13.98 -10.99 -31.24
CA SER A 297 -13.64 -9.89 -30.34
C SER A 297 -14.88 -9.33 -29.62
N ALA A 298 -16.03 -9.26 -30.30
CA ALA A 298 -17.28 -8.81 -29.70
C ALA A 298 -17.79 -9.74 -28.59
N VAL A 299 -17.71 -11.07 -28.76
CA VAL A 299 -18.13 -12.01 -27.71
C VAL A 299 -17.12 -12.14 -26.58
N LEU A 300 -15.84 -11.83 -26.86
CA LEU A 300 -14.77 -11.87 -25.87
C LEU A 300 -15.03 -10.94 -24.68
N ALA A 301 -15.77 -9.85 -24.89
CA ALA A 301 -16.22 -8.90 -23.85
C ALA A 301 -16.85 -9.56 -22.61
N SER A 302 -17.42 -10.76 -22.76
CA SER A 302 -18.09 -11.52 -21.70
C SER A 302 -17.35 -12.80 -21.28
N ALA A 303 -16.13 -13.01 -21.77
CA ALA A 303 -15.37 -14.22 -21.57
C ALA A 303 -14.93 -14.40 -20.12
N GLN A 304 -15.02 -15.63 -19.63
CA GLN A 304 -14.54 -16.02 -18.30
C GLN A 304 -13.03 -16.32 -18.33
N PRO A 305 -12.33 -16.24 -17.18
CA PRO A 305 -10.89 -16.50 -17.12
C PRO A 305 -10.48 -17.87 -17.71
N SER A 306 -11.30 -18.91 -17.49
CA SER A 306 -11.08 -20.25 -18.05
C SER A 306 -11.13 -20.29 -19.58
N GLN A 307 -11.95 -19.43 -20.20
CA GLN A 307 -12.05 -19.32 -21.65
C GLN A 307 -10.90 -18.50 -22.23
N LEU A 308 -10.48 -17.43 -21.54
CA LEU A 308 -9.29 -16.65 -21.92
C LEU A 308 -8.03 -17.52 -21.94
N LEU A 309 -7.91 -18.46 -21.00
CA LEU A 309 -6.83 -19.45 -20.96
C LEU A 309 -6.78 -20.36 -22.19
N GLN A 310 -7.91 -20.67 -22.82
CA GLN A 310 -7.93 -21.48 -24.05
C GLN A 310 -7.25 -20.78 -25.23
N LEU A 311 -7.07 -19.46 -25.14
CA LEU A 311 -6.44 -18.63 -26.17
C LEU A 311 -4.91 -18.60 -26.07
N ARG A 312 -4.32 -19.17 -25.01
CA ARG A 312 -2.86 -19.11 -24.74
C ARG A 312 -1.98 -19.67 -25.86
N ASN A 313 -2.55 -20.56 -26.68
CA ASN A 313 -1.88 -21.21 -27.81
C ASN A 313 -2.56 -20.88 -29.16
N LEU A 314 -3.38 -19.83 -29.22
CA LEU A 314 -4.10 -19.46 -30.43
C LEU A 314 -3.20 -18.66 -31.39
N GLY A 315 -2.59 -19.35 -32.36
CA GLY A 315 -1.92 -18.71 -33.48
C GLY A 315 -2.92 -17.95 -34.35
N LEU A 316 -2.63 -16.68 -34.66
CA LEU A 316 -3.44 -15.82 -35.53
C LEU A 316 -2.59 -15.14 -36.61
N ASP A 317 -1.43 -15.73 -36.94
CA ASP A 317 -0.51 -15.16 -37.93
C ASP A 317 -1.14 -15.10 -39.32
N GLY A 318 -2.07 -15.99 -39.63
CA GLY A 318 -2.84 -15.98 -40.88
C GLY A 318 -4.00 -14.99 -40.92
N PHE A 319 -4.25 -14.22 -39.85
CA PHE A 319 -5.36 -13.27 -39.74
C PHE A 319 -4.85 -11.82 -39.78
N PRO A 320 -5.28 -10.99 -40.76
CA PRO A 320 -4.81 -9.61 -40.90
C PRO A 320 -5.09 -8.73 -39.67
N SER A 321 -6.28 -8.86 -39.08
CA SER A 321 -6.75 -8.02 -37.97
C SER A 321 -6.56 -8.65 -36.59
N SER A 322 -5.61 -9.58 -36.44
CA SER A 322 -5.42 -10.35 -35.20
C SER A 322 -5.15 -9.50 -33.95
N ALA A 323 -4.59 -8.29 -34.11
CA ALA A 323 -4.41 -7.34 -33.02
C ALA A 323 -5.73 -6.96 -32.31
N ALA A 324 -6.87 -6.98 -33.00
CA ALA A 324 -8.17 -6.68 -32.40
C ALA A 324 -8.55 -7.67 -31.29
N VAL A 325 -8.21 -8.96 -31.46
CA VAL A 325 -8.45 -9.99 -30.44
C VAL A 325 -7.65 -9.71 -29.18
N TRP A 326 -6.38 -9.35 -29.34
CA TRP A 326 -5.48 -9.10 -28.21
C TRP A 326 -5.84 -7.80 -27.49
N ASN A 327 -6.23 -6.75 -28.21
CA ASN A 327 -6.77 -5.53 -27.61
C ASN A 327 -8.08 -5.79 -26.84
N ALA A 328 -8.99 -6.59 -27.41
CA ALA A 328 -10.21 -6.98 -26.72
C ALA A 328 -9.92 -7.82 -25.46
N MET A 329 -8.95 -8.73 -25.53
CA MET A 329 -8.51 -9.52 -24.39
C MET A 329 -7.93 -8.65 -23.27
N GLU A 330 -7.10 -7.66 -23.61
CA GLU A 330 -6.57 -6.68 -22.66
C GLU A 330 -7.70 -5.98 -21.90
N GLN A 331 -8.71 -5.48 -22.62
CA GLN A 331 -9.86 -4.81 -22.01
C GLN A 331 -10.64 -5.75 -21.09
N VAL A 332 -10.90 -6.98 -21.53
CA VAL A 332 -11.65 -7.98 -20.74
C VAL A 332 -10.90 -8.33 -19.46
N VAL A 333 -9.59 -8.60 -19.54
CA VAL A 333 -8.76 -8.86 -18.37
C VAL A 333 -8.74 -7.64 -17.43
N GLY A 334 -8.70 -6.43 -17.99
CA GLY A 334 -8.79 -5.17 -17.26
C GLY A 334 -10.11 -4.97 -16.50
N ASP A 335 -11.20 -5.55 -16.99
CA ASP A 335 -12.55 -5.38 -16.46
C ASP A 335 -13.05 -6.62 -15.66
N LEU A 336 -12.22 -7.65 -15.49
CA LEU A 336 -12.54 -8.82 -14.67
C LEU A 336 -12.94 -8.42 -13.23
N ASP A 337 -13.91 -9.13 -12.67
CA ASP A 337 -14.35 -8.92 -11.29
C ASP A 337 -13.45 -9.62 -10.26
N PHE A 338 -12.52 -10.49 -10.68
CA PHE A 338 -11.62 -11.25 -9.82
C PHE A 338 -12.35 -11.93 -8.66
N ALA A 339 -13.46 -12.60 -8.97
CA ALA A 339 -14.31 -13.26 -7.97
C ALA A 339 -13.61 -14.51 -7.40
N PRO A 340 -13.82 -14.86 -6.12
CA PRO A 340 -13.19 -16.03 -5.50
C PRO A 340 -13.45 -17.36 -6.23
N LEU A 341 -14.62 -17.49 -6.86
CA LEU A 341 -15.00 -18.68 -7.65
C LEU A 341 -14.08 -18.91 -8.86
N ASP A 342 -13.45 -17.85 -9.37
CA ASP A 342 -12.58 -17.90 -10.55
C ASP A 342 -11.09 -17.90 -10.19
N ASP A 343 -10.73 -17.91 -8.90
CA ASP A 343 -9.34 -17.75 -8.46
C ASP A 343 -8.41 -18.79 -9.10
N VAL A 344 -8.84 -20.05 -9.27
CA VAL A 344 -8.04 -21.10 -9.93
C VAL A 344 -7.67 -20.70 -11.37
N SER A 345 -8.67 -20.31 -12.17
CA SER A 345 -8.45 -19.93 -13.57
C SER A 345 -7.69 -18.61 -13.68
N THR A 346 -7.94 -17.66 -12.78
CA THR A 346 -7.26 -16.37 -12.78
C THR A 346 -5.79 -16.50 -12.36
N MET A 347 -5.47 -17.35 -11.37
CA MET A 347 -4.08 -17.64 -10.99
C MET A 347 -3.31 -18.29 -12.13
N GLU A 348 -3.91 -19.25 -12.84
CA GLU A 348 -3.32 -19.85 -14.05
C GLU A 348 -3.09 -18.81 -15.16
N LEU A 349 -4.05 -17.88 -15.35
CA LEU A 349 -3.93 -16.79 -16.33
C LEU A 349 -2.75 -15.88 -15.98
N VAL A 350 -2.62 -15.50 -14.71
CA VAL A 350 -1.50 -14.68 -14.21
C VAL A 350 -0.17 -15.40 -14.41
N ALA A 351 -0.08 -16.68 -14.04
CA ALA A 351 1.13 -17.49 -14.21
C ALA A 351 1.55 -17.60 -15.70
N ALA A 352 0.58 -17.86 -16.58
CA ALA A 352 0.82 -17.93 -18.02
C ALA A 352 1.24 -16.58 -18.63
N SER A 353 0.82 -15.45 -18.05
CA SER A 353 1.10 -14.11 -18.62
C SER A 353 2.60 -13.77 -18.69
N VAL A 354 3.42 -14.36 -17.80
CA VAL A 354 4.87 -14.13 -17.78
C VAL A 354 5.69 -15.29 -18.32
N ASN A 355 5.08 -16.47 -18.54
CA ASN A 355 5.80 -17.70 -18.88
C ASN A 355 5.71 -18.02 -20.38
N SER A 356 6.85 -17.97 -21.07
CA SER A 356 6.96 -18.23 -22.51
C SER A 356 6.63 -19.67 -22.91
N ASP A 357 6.74 -20.63 -22.01
CA ASP A 357 6.47 -22.04 -22.28
C ASP A 357 4.97 -22.37 -22.18
N LEU A 358 4.21 -21.51 -21.48
CA LEU A 358 2.78 -21.71 -21.27
C LEU A 358 1.89 -20.97 -22.28
N ALA A 359 2.38 -19.86 -22.83
CA ALA A 359 1.58 -19.00 -23.71
C ALA A 359 2.40 -18.22 -24.76
N ILE A 360 1.79 -18.01 -25.92
CA ILE A 360 2.35 -17.23 -27.02
C ILE A 360 2.50 -15.74 -26.66
N ALA A 361 3.47 -15.05 -27.28
CA ALA A 361 3.81 -13.67 -26.94
C ALA A 361 2.65 -12.66 -27.04
N PRO A 362 1.79 -12.67 -28.09
CA PRO A 362 0.66 -11.74 -28.16
C PRO A 362 -0.34 -11.91 -27.01
N TRP A 363 -0.65 -13.17 -26.64
CA TRP A 363 -1.53 -13.48 -25.52
C TRP A 363 -0.93 -12.98 -24.20
N ARG A 364 0.37 -13.22 -23.98
CA ARG A 364 1.08 -12.76 -22.78
C ARG A 364 1.06 -11.24 -22.64
N GLY A 365 1.35 -10.55 -23.74
CA GLY A 365 1.28 -9.08 -23.80
C GLY A 365 -0.09 -8.55 -23.40
N ALA A 366 -1.17 -9.11 -24.00
CA ALA A 366 -2.54 -8.70 -23.68
C ALA A 366 -2.95 -9.02 -22.23
N ALA A 367 -2.60 -10.20 -21.72
CA ALA A 367 -2.90 -10.59 -20.34
C ALA A 367 -2.19 -9.67 -19.33
N SER A 368 -0.89 -9.43 -19.51
CA SER A 368 -0.12 -8.55 -18.61
C SER A 368 -0.57 -7.10 -18.68
N ALA A 369 -0.83 -6.58 -19.89
CA ALA A 369 -1.36 -5.23 -20.07
C ALA A 369 -2.75 -5.09 -19.42
N GLY A 370 -3.62 -6.09 -19.57
CA GLY A 370 -4.95 -6.10 -18.96
C GLY A 370 -4.89 -6.12 -17.44
N LEU A 371 -3.99 -6.91 -16.84
CA LEU A 371 -3.75 -6.88 -15.39
C LEU A 371 -3.24 -5.51 -14.92
N GLY A 372 -2.43 -4.83 -15.74
CA GLY A 372 -2.02 -3.45 -15.51
C GLY A 372 -3.17 -2.44 -15.58
N VAL A 373 -4.10 -2.62 -16.53
CA VAL A 373 -5.34 -1.82 -16.62
C VAL A 373 -6.22 -2.07 -15.38
N ALA A 374 -6.42 -3.32 -14.99
CA ALA A 374 -7.20 -3.69 -13.80
C ALA A 374 -6.66 -3.02 -12.53
N ALA A 375 -5.34 -2.91 -12.38
CA ALA A 375 -4.71 -2.22 -11.26
C ALA A 375 -5.14 -0.74 -11.14
N HIS A 376 -5.33 -0.08 -12.28
CA HIS A 376 -5.71 1.33 -12.34
C HIS A 376 -7.22 1.57 -12.28
N ARG A 377 -8.05 0.55 -12.50
CA ARG A 377 -9.50 0.65 -12.32
C ARG A 377 -9.86 1.01 -10.87
N THR A 378 -11.03 1.63 -10.69
CA THR A 378 -11.54 2.03 -9.37
C THR A 378 -11.96 0.84 -8.51
N LYS A 379 -12.24 -0.32 -9.11
CA LYS A 379 -12.58 -1.55 -8.39
C LYS A 379 -11.32 -2.12 -7.71
N HIS A 380 -11.36 -2.31 -6.40
CA HIS A 380 -10.26 -2.92 -5.63
C HIS A 380 -10.25 -4.47 -5.67
N THR A 381 -10.94 -5.07 -6.64
CA THR A 381 -11.17 -6.52 -6.70
C THR A 381 -9.90 -7.31 -6.98
N ILE A 382 -9.04 -6.84 -7.90
CA ILE A 382 -7.74 -7.46 -8.21
C ILE A 382 -6.84 -7.54 -6.97
N TYR A 383 -6.75 -6.46 -6.18
CA TYR A 383 -5.92 -6.41 -4.98
C TYR A 383 -6.42 -7.38 -3.89
N SER A 384 -7.74 -7.48 -3.75
CA SER A 384 -8.36 -8.43 -2.83
C SER A 384 -8.07 -9.88 -3.27
N ALA A 385 -8.07 -10.14 -4.57
CA ALA A 385 -7.73 -11.44 -5.13
C ALA A 385 -6.26 -11.80 -4.92
N ILE A 386 -5.34 -10.86 -5.14
CA ILE A 386 -3.91 -11.05 -4.89
C ILE A 386 -3.66 -11.48 -3.44
N TRP A 387 -4.32 -10.85 -2.46
CA TRP A 387 -4.20 -11.29 -1.06
C TRP A 387 -4.78 -12.69 -0.81
N ARG A 388 -5.89 -13.06 -1.45
CA ARG A 388 -6.40 -14.45 -1.38
C ARG A 388 -5.42 -15.44 -1.98
N TRP A 389 -4.82 -15.12 -3.13
CA TRP A 389 -3.84 -15.99 -3.79
C TRP A 389 -2.61 -16.21 -2.91
N ALA A 390 -2.21 -15.22 -2.11
CA ALA A 390 -1.13 -15.36 -1.14
C ALA A 390 -1.34 -16.49 -0.12
N GLU A 391 -2.60 -16.83 0.22
CA GLU A 391 -2.94 -17.90 1.16
C GLU A 391 -2.88 -19.30 0.56
N VAL A 392 -3.12 -19.43 -0.75
CA VAL A 392 -3.25 -20.73 -1.44
C VAL A 392 -2.13 -21.03 -2.44
N ASN A 393 -1.52 -20.01 -3.05
CA ASN A 393 -0.49 -20.16 -4.07
C ASN A 393 0.50 -18.97 -4.06
N SER A 394 1.66 -19.16 -3.44
CA SER A 394 2.69 -18.11 -3.37
C SER A 394 3.26 -17.73 -4.73
N GLU A 395 3.33 -18.66 -5.70
CA GLU A 395 3.84 -18.36 -7.05
C GLU A 395 2.91 -17.41 -7.80
N ALA A 396 1.59 -17.62 -7.69
CA ALA A 396 0.60 -16.73 -8.29
C ALA A 396 0.66 -15.32 -7.69
N PHE A 397 0.83 -15.21 -6.36
CA PHE A 397 1.04 -13.91 -5.70
C PHE A 397 2.29 -13.19 -6.22
N VAL A 398 3.44 -13.88 -6.24
CA VAL A 398 4.71 -13.31 -6.72
C VAL A 398 4.58 -12.87 -8.18
N THR A 399 3.97 -13.71 -9.02
CA THR A 399 3.77 -13.41 -10.44
C THR A 399 2.85 -12.21 -10.64
N ALA A 400 1.75 -12.13 -9.89
CA ALA A 400 0.85 -10.98 -9.95
C ALA A 400 1.60 -9.68 -9.62
N LEU A 401 2.40 -9.67 -8.55
CA LEU A 401 3.23 -8.52 -8.22
C LEU A 401 4.24 -8.18 -9.32
N CYS A 402 4.82 -9.16 -10.00
CA CYS A 402 5.73 -8.89 -11.13
C CYS A 402 5.03 -8.22 -12.32
N VAL A 403 3.76 -8.55 -12.56
CA VAL A 403 2.97 -8.00 -13.68
C VAL A 403 2.40 -6.62 -13.36
N LEU A 404 2.03 -6.37 -12.10
CA LEU A 404 1.46 -5.10 -11.70
C LEU A 404 2.43 -3.93 -11.99
N PRO A 405 1.91 -2.75 -12.38
CA PRO A 405 2.71 -1.54 -12.57
C PRO A 405 3.50 -1.18 -11.30
N ASP A 406 4.67 -0.57 -11.45
CA ASP A 406 5.51 -0.14 -10.33
C ASP A 406 5.26 1.33 -10.00
N ASP A 407 4.10 1.61 -9.40
CA ASP A 407 3.71 2.94 -8.94
C ASP A 407 3.19 2.91 -7.50
N SER A 408 3.34 4.05 -6.81
CA SER A 408 2.97 4.17 -5.40
C SER A 408 1.45 4.09 -5.17
N GLU A 409 0.62 4.40 -6.16
CA GLU A 409 -0.83 4.37 -6.02
C GLU A 409 -1.34 2.92 -5.99
N VAL A 410 -0.81 2.06 -6.86
CA VAL A 410 -1.08 0.62 -6.89
C VAL A 410 -0.63 -0.04 -5.58
N GLU A 411 0.53 0.33 -5.04
CA GLU A 411 0.96 -0.16 -3.71
C GLU A 411 -0.05 0.23 -2.63
N LEU A 412 -0.46 1.50 -2.57
CA LEU A 412 -1.42 1.98 -1.58
C LEU A 412 -2.78 1.30 -1.71
N ARG A 413 -3.27 1.05 -2.93
CA ARG A 413 -4.51 0.32 -3.17
C ARG A 413 -4.41 -1.14 -2.71
N LEU A 414 -3.26 -1.80 -2.89
CA LEU A 414 -3.00 -3.13 -2.35
C LEU A 414 -3.04 -3.12 -0.81
N VAL A 415 -2.43 -2.12 -0.17
CA VAL A 415 -2.41 -1.94 1.29
C VAL A 415 -3.80 -1.71 1.87
N GLN A 416 -4.63 -0.91 1.19
CA GLN A 416 -5.98 -0.56 1.64
C GLN A 416 -6.89 -1.78 1.86
N VAL A 417 -6.75 -2.81 1.02
CA VAL A 417 -7.52 -4.06 1.11
C VAL A 417 -6.77 -5.20 1.78
N ALA A 418 -5.57 -4.96 2.33
CA ALA A 418 -4.81 -6.02 2.97
C ALA A 418 -5.59 -6.60 4.17
N PRO A 419 -5.61 -7.94 4.36
CA PRO A 419 -6.44 -8.59 5.36
C PRO A 419 -5.87 -8.48 6.78
N LYS A 420 -6.73 -8.37 7.80
CA LYS A 420 -6.28 -8.21 9.20
C LYS A 420 -5.41 -9.37 9.69
N ALA A 421 -5.71 -10.59 9.25
CA ALA A 421 -4.91 -11.77 9.48
C ALA A 421 -4.69 -12.46 8.13
N LEU A 422 -3.49 -12.99 7.89
CA LEU A 422 -3.13 -13.64 6.65
C LEU A 422 -2.42 -14.97 6.94
N ALA A 423 -2.99 -16.07 6.43
CA ALA A 423 -2.37 -17.39 6.51
C ALA A 423 -1.61 -17.69 5.20
N ALA A 424 -0.49 -16.98 4.97
CA ALA A 424 0.24 -17.08 3.71
C ALA A 424 0.80 -18.50 3.46
N ALA A 425 0.63 -19.02 2.24
CA ALA A 425 1.17 -20.32 1.81
C ALA A 425 2.69 -20.39 1.96
N SER A 426 3.39 -19.27 1.70
CA SER A 426 4.82 -19.09 1.99
C SER A 426 5.09 -17.65 2.40
N GLN A 427 5.35 -17.44 3.69
CA GLN A 427 5.68 -16.11 4.22
C GLN A 427 6.98 -15.55 3.62
N GLU A 428 7.98 -16.41 3.37
CA GLU A 428 9.26 -16.00 2.80
C GLU A 428 9.10 -15.49 1.37
N ALA A 429 8.38 -16.23 0.52
CA ALA A 429 8.15 -15.84 -0.87
C ALA A 429 7.35 -14.53 -0.95
N LEU A 430 6.32 -14.40 -0.11
CA LEU A 430 5.48 -13.21 -0.02
C LEU A 430 6.29 -11.96 0.31
N LEU A 431 7.04 -12.00 1.41
CA LEU A 431 7.78 -10.83 1.89
C LEU A 431 8.95 -10.49 0.97
N SER A 432 9.65 -11.50 0.45
CA SER A 432 10.76 -11.29 -0.49
C SER A 432 10.30 -10.64 -1.79
N ALA A 433 9.11 -10.95 -2.28
CA ALA A 433 8.56 -10.33 -3.48
C ALA A 433 8.23 -8.85 -3.28
N LEU A 434 7.62 -8.50 -2.14
CA LEU A 434 7.32 -7.10 -1.78
C LEU A 434 8.60 -6.27 -1.62
N ILE A 435 9.62 -6.82 -0.95
CA ILE A 435 10.94 -6.17 -0.83
C ILE A 435 11.59 -5.99 -2.20
N ARG A 436 11.56 -7.02 -3.07
CA ARG A 436 12.17 -6.97 -4.40
C ARG A 436 11.54 -5.89 -5.27
N LYS A 437 10.22 -5.70 -5.16
CA LYS A 437 9.47 -4.63 -5.83
C LYS A 437 9.58 -3.26 -5.10
N ARG A 438 10.29 -3.20 -3.97
CA ARG A 438 10.44 -2.01 -3.11
C ARG A 438 9.13 -1.47 -2.54
N TRP A 439 8.11 -2.31 -2.42
CA TRP A 439 6.81 -1.96 -1.85
C TRP A 439 6.83 -2.14 -0.33
N LEU A 440 7.46 -1.18 0.35
CA LEU A 440 7.70 -1.23 1.80
C LEU A 440 6.43 -1.03 2.63
N ILE A 441 5.42 -0.32 2.11
CA ILE A 441 4.12 -0.13 2.78
C ILE A 441 3.32 -1.43 2.73
N ALA A 442 3.26 -2.06 1.56
CA ALA A 442 2.64 -3.37 1.41
C ALA A 442 3.37 -4.46 2.22
N HIS A 443 4.71 -4.41 2.28
CA HIS A 443 5.51 -5.28 3.14
C HIS A 443 5.15 -5.09 4.62
N GLY A 444 5.02 -3.85 5.08
CA GLY A 444 4.54 -3.53 6.43
C GLY A 444 3.14 -4.08 6.70
N ALA A 445 2.19 -3.85 5.78
CA ALA A 445 0.82 -4.35 5.92
C ALA A 445 0.75 -5.89 5.99
N ALA A 446 1.56 -6.58 5.18
CA ALA A 446 1.71 -8.03 5.25
C ALA A 446 2.27 -8.51 6.59
N LEU A 447 3.34 -7.89 7.08
CA LEU A 447 3.92 -8.19 8.39
C LEU A 447 2.90 -8.03 9.52
N GLY A 448 2.12 -6.94 9.50
CA GLY A 448 1.05 -6.70 10.46
C GLY A 448 -0.09 -7.71 10.39
N ALA A 449 -0.23 -8.46 9.30
CA ALA A 449 -1.25 -9.50 9.12
C ALA A 449 -0.76 -10.91 9.49
N ILE A 450 0.55 -11.18 9.42
CA ILE A 450 1.13 -12.51 9.67
C ILE A 450 1.79 -12.64 11.05
N ALA A 451 2.15 -11.53 11.70
CA ALA A 451 2.93 -11.53 12.93
C ALA A 451 2.33 -10.61 14.01
N PRO A 452 2.62 -10.87 15.30
CA PRO A 452 2.28 -9.94 16.38
C PRO A 452 2.94 -8.56 16.17
N PRO A 453 2.31 -7.45 16.64
CA PRO A 453 2.77 -6.08 16.37
C PRO A 453 4.27 -5.83 16.62
N LEU A 454 4.80 -6.28 17.76
CA LEU A 454 6.21 -6.06 18.11
C LEU A 454 7.15 -6.69 17.08
N GLU A 455 6.85 -7.91 16.65
CA GLU A 455 7.66 -8.65 15.69
C GLU A 455 7.49 -8.08 14.27
N ALA A 456 6.26 -7.71 13.90
CA ALA A 456 5.97 -7.06 12.63
C ALA A 456 6.78 -5.77 12.48
N VAL A 457 6.73 -4.89 13.48
CA VAL A 457 7.49 -3.64 13.48
C VAL A 457 8.99 -3.90 13.49
N ARG A 458 9.49 -4.82 14.32
CA ARG A 458 10.92 -5.17 14.36
C ARG A 458 11.44 -5.60 13.01
N ARG A 459 10.70 -6.45 12.28
CA ARG A 459 11.07 -6.90 10.92
C ARG A 459 10.96 -5.78 9.90
N GLN A 460 9.96 -4.91 10.01
CA GLN A 460 9.81 -3.76 9.12
C GLN A 460 10.95 -2.76 9.29
N LEU A 461 11.42 -2.49 10.52
CA LEU A 461 12.55 -1.60 10.78
C LEU A 461 13.85 -2.08 10.13
N VAL A 462 14.03 -3.40 9.98
CA VAL A 462 15.18 -3.98 9.28
C VAL A 462 15.09 -3.75 7.76
N ALA A 463 13.87 -3.74 7.20
CA ALA A 463 13.65 -3.51 5.77
C ALA A 463 13.62 -2.01 5.40
N GLU A 464 12.98 -1.17 6.21
CA GLU A 464 12.82 0.28 6.04
C GLU A 464 13.90 1.02 6.84
N VAL A 465 15.13 1.02 6.31
CA VAL A 465 16.32 1.57 6.97
C VAL A 465 16.34 3.11 6.96
N ASP A 466 15.69 3.73 5.97
CA ASP A 466 15.62 5.18 5.84
C ASP A 466 14.83 5.81 7.00
N GLN A 467 15.50 6.69 7.75
CA GLN A 467 14.97 7.33 8.94
C GLN A 467 13.94 8.42 8.64
N THR A 468 13.80 8.85 7.38
CA THR A 468 12.84 9.89 6.98
C THR A 468 11.46 9.33 6.61
N THR A 469 11.37 8.03 6.35
CA THR A 469 10.14 7.34 5.97
C THR A 469 9.64 6.44 7.11
N SER A 470 8.33 6.45 7.32
CA SER A 470 7.65 5.68 8.37
C SER A 470 6.32 5.07 7.93
N GLN A 471 6.03 5.10 6.62
CA GLN A 471 4.75 4.65 6.10
C GLN A 471 4.60 3.13 6.19
N GLY A 472 5.69 2.37 5.93
CA GLY A 472 5.66 0.92 6.10
C GLY A 472 5.63 0.49 7.56
N ILE A 473 6.33 1.21 8.44
CA ILE A 473 6.22 1.03 9.90
C ILE A 473 4.78 1.26 10.37
N ARG A 474 4.13 2.33 9.90
CA ARG A 474 2.71 2.60 10.20
C ARG A 474 1.81 1.46 9.69
N ALA A 475 2.07 0.95 8.49
CA ALA A 475 1.32 -0.19 7.95
C ALA A 475 1.53 -1.48 8.78
N ALA A 476 2.74 -1.73 9.30
CA ALA A 476 3.02 -2.86 10.19
C ALA A 476 2.28 -2.76 11.54
N MET A 477 2.02 -1.55 12.03
CA MET A 477 1.26 -1.31 13.26
C MET A 477 -0.25 -1.24 13.06
N ARG A 478 -0.78 -1.40 11.84
CA ARG A 478 -2.21 -1.15 11.54
C ARG A 478 -3.20 -1.98 12.37
N ASN A 479 -2.77 -3.15 12.84
CA ASN A 479 -3.57 -4.07 13.65
C ASN A 479 -3.22 -4.00 15.15
N ALA A 480 -2.27 -3.15 15.55
CA ALA A 480 -1.86 -3.01 16.94
C ALA A 480 -2.90 -2.22 17.74
N THR A 481 -3.17 -2.63 18.98
CA THR A 481 -3.89 -1.77 19.93
C THR A 481 -3.00 -0.59 20.34
N PRO A 482 -3.56 0.54 20.82
CA PRO A 482 -2.75 1.65 21.32
C PRO A 482 -1.68 1.20 22.34
N ALA A 483 -2.06 0.35 23.30
CA ALA A 483 -1.12 -0.19 24.29
C ALA A 483 0.03 -1.00 23.66
N GLN A 484 -0.26 -1.82 22.65
CA GLN A 484 0.76 -2.55 21.92
C GLN A 484 1.67 -1.62 21.11
N ALA A 485 1.14 -0.53 20.53
CA ALA A 485 1.96 0.47 19.83
C ALA A 485 2.95 1.15 20.79
N LEU A 486 2.49 1.53 22.00
CA LEU A 486 3.38 2.04 23.04
C LEU A 486 4.45 1.02 23.44
N GLU A 487 4.06 -0.25 23.65
CA GLU A 487 5.00 -1.33 23.94
C GLU A 487 6.06 -1.49 22.84
N CYS A 488 5.68 -1.44 21.57
CA CYS A 488 6.59 -1.50 20.43
C CYS A 488 7.61 -0.36 20.48
N THR A 489 7.15 0.87 20.69
CA THR A 489 8.01 2.06 20.77
C THR A 489 9.00 1.95 21.92
N VAL A 490 8.55 1.57 23.12
CA VAL A 490 9.42 1.43 24.30
C VAL A 490 10.47 0.35 24.12
N LYS A 491 10.10 -0.82 23.56
CA LYS A 491 11.03 -1.95 23.36
C LYS A 491 12.03 -1.73 22.23
N LEU A 492 11.59 -1.14 21.11
CA LEU A 492 12.41 -1.00 19.90
C LEU A 492 13.23 0.30 19.87
N LYS A 493 12.81 1.34 20.63
CA LYS A 493 13.56 2.60 20.83
C LYS A 493 13.91 3.37 19.54
N ASP A 494 13.16 3.15 18.45
CA ASP A 494 13.30 3.91 17.19
C ASP A 494 12.56 5.25 17.28
N ALA A 495 13.17 6.32 16.75
CA ALA A 495 12.61 7.68 16.83
C ALA A 495 11.32 7.84 16.03
N ARG A 496 11.18 7.17 14.88
CA ARG A 496 9.97 7.24 14.03
C ARG A 496 8.74 6.68 14.74
N LEU A 497 8.95 5.69 15.62
CA LEU A 497 7.88 5.12 16.44
C LEU A 497 7.39 6.10 17.51
N VAL A 498 8.25 7.00 18.02
CA VAL A 498 7.85 8.05 18.96
C VAL A 498 6.82 8.97 18.32
N ASP A 499 7.07 9.45 17.10
CA ASP A 499 6.14 10.31 16.38
C ASP A 499 4.80 9.63 16.10
N LEU A 500 4.82 8.35 15.70
CA LEU A 500 3.60 7.57 15.47
C LEU A 500 2.81 7.35 16.77
N CYS A 501 3.47 7.06 17.89
CA CYS A 501 2.80 6.97 19.19
C CYS A 501 2.17 8.28 19.64
N VAL A 502 2.81 9.42 19.34
CA VAL A 502 2.26 10.75 19.66
C VAL A 502 1.01 11.05 18.83
N GLU A 503 0.99 10.66 17.55
CA GLU A 503 -0.20 10.75 16.70
C GLU A 503 -1.35 9.89 17.24
N LEU A 504 -1.05 8.66 17.66
CA LEU A 504 -2.05 7.77 18.28
C LEU A 504 -2.57 8.30 19.62
N ALA A 505 -1.70 8.91 20.45
CA ALA A 505 -2.08 9.52 21.72
C ALA A 505 -2.99 10.75 21.56
N ARG A 506 -2.90 11.44 20.41
CA ARG A 506 -3.80 12.54 20.07
C ARG A 506 -5.24 12.05 19.93
N GLU A 507 -5.43 10.93 19.25
CA GLU A 507 -6.74 10.31 19.02
C GLU A 507 -7.23 9.49 20.21
N ASN A 508 -6.31 8.87 20.96
CA ASN A 508 -6.59 8.06 22.13
C ASN A 508 -5.79 8.60 23.34
N PRO A 509 -6.30 9.63 24.04
CA PRO A 509 -5.61 10.25 25.19
C PRO A 509 -5.16 9.28 26.27
N ASP A 510 -5.98 8.24 26.53
CA ASP A 510 -5.72 7.24 27.57
C ASP A 510 -4.48 6.38 27.31
N LEU A 511 -3.91 6.43 26.09
CA LEU A 511 -2.65 5.75 25.76
C LEU A 511 -1.51 6.13 26.72
N LEU A 512 -1.48 7.39 27.14
CA LEU A 512 -0.43 7.92 28.02
C LEU A 512 -0.83 7.90 29.51
N ALA A 513 -2.00 7.32 29.84
CA ALA A 513 -2.55 7.35 31.20
C ALA A 513 -1.64 6.66 32.22
N ASP A 514 -1.02 5.55 31.82
CA ASP A 514 -0.27 4.64 32.71
C ASP A 514 1.25 4.72 32.53
N ILE A 515 1.76 5.71 31.77
CA ILE A 515 3.21 5.90 31.62
C ILE A 515 3.85 6.26 32.96
N ARG A 516 5.02 5.68 33.23
CA ARG A 516 5.79 5.94 34.45
C ARG A 516 7.00 6.85 34.21
N CYS A 517 7.43 6.96 32.95
CA CYS A 517 8.61 7.72 32.53
C CYS A 517 9.90 7.23 33.20
N GLU A 518 9.99 5.93 33.47
CA GLU A 518 11.23 5.29 33.93
C GLU A 518 12.21 5.08 32.76
N GLU A 519 11.68 4.77 31.58
CA GLU A 519 12.45 4.64 30.35
C GLU A 519 12.54 5.98 29.61
N ILE A 520 13.69 6.24 28.98
CA ILE A 520 13.91 7.49 28.23
C ILE A 520 12.95 7.63 27.04
N THR A 521 12.52 6.50 26.46
CA THR A 521 11.58 6.50 25.32
C THR A 521 10.19 6.97 25.74
N GLU A 522 9.70 6.58 26.91
CA GLU A 522 8.43 7.10 27.45
C GLU A 522 8.52 8.61 27.69
N GLN A 523 9.67 9.07 28.19
CA GLN A 523 9.92 10.49 28.40
C GLN A 523 9.90 11.27 27.07
N LYS A 524 10.49 10.71 26.00
CA LYS A 524 10.44 11.28 24.64
C LYS A 524 9.01 11.37 24.10
N ILE A 525 8.21 10.33 24.28
CA ILE A 525 6.80 10.31 23.85
C ILE A 525 6.02 11.41 24.58
N TRP A 526 6.17 11.51 25.90
CA TRP A 526 5.45 12.52 26.68
C TRP A 526 5.91 13.94 26.34
N ALA A 527 7.22 14.15 26.17
CA ALA A 527 7.78 15.43 25.74
C ALA A 527 7.21 15.88 24.40
N ALA A 528 7.21 14.99 23.41
CA ALA A 528 6.68 15.26 22.09
C ALA A 528 5.16 15.50 22.11
N ALA A 529 4.41 14.79 22.96
CA ALA A 529 2.98 15.02 23.14
C ALA A 529 2.67 16.42 23.70
N ILE A 530 3.43 16.88 24.72
CA ILE A 530 3.31 18.23 25.27
C ILE A 530 3.70 19.28 24.23
N ALA A 531 4.80 19.06 23.50
CA ALA A 531 5.29 19.99 22.48
C ALA A 531 4.27 20.21 21.35
N ARG A 532 3.58 19.16 20.89
CA ARG A 532 2.52 19.26 19.87
C ARG A 532 1.22 19.86 20.43
N GLN A 533 0.87 19.54 21.67
CA GLN A 533 -0.35 20.06 22.31
C GLN A 533 -0.10 20.33 23.81
N PRO A 534 0.16 21.60 24.21
CA PRO A 534 0.56 21.92 25.59
C PRO A 534 -0.41 21.41 26.67
N ALA A 535 -1.70 21.32 26.38
CA ALA A 535 -2.72 20.78 27.29
C ALA A 535 -2.49 19.31 27.69
N ARG A 536 -1.66 18.54 26.96
CA ARG A 536 -1.36 17.13 27.21
C ARG A 536 -0.39 16.88 28.37
N TRP A 537 0.03 17.92 29.08
CA TRP A 537 0.84 17.78 30.29
C TRP A 537 0.18 16.91 31.36
N ASN A 538 -1.15 16.82 31.40
CA ASN A 538 -1.91 15.99 32.35
C ASN A 538 -2.35 14.63 31.78
N SER A 539 -1.74 14.17 30.67
CA SER A 539 -2.12 12.88 30.07
C SER A 539 -1.88 11.67 31.00
N PRO A 540 -0.78 11.61 31.79
CA PRO A 540 -0.65 10.58 32.81
C PRO A 540 -1.65 10.81 33.94
N ARG A 541 -2.29 9.74 34.44
CA ARG A 541 -3.30 9.82 35.52
C ARG A 541 -2.80 10.58 36.74
N ASN A 542 -1.52 10.43 37.07
CA ASN A 542 -0.85 11.20 38.10
C ASN A 542 0.41 11.88 37.55
N ALA A 543 0.21 12.88 36.71
CA ALA A 543 1.28 13.60 36.04
C ALA A 543 2.33 14.21 37.00
N ALA A 544 1.93 14.61 38.21
CA ALA A 544 2.86 15.08 39.24
C ALA A 544 3.77 13.96 39.75
N ALA A 545 3.24 12.77 40.05
CA ALA A 545 4.05 11.62 40.46
C ALA A 545 4.98 11.12 39.34
N VAL A 546 4.53 11.16 38.08
CA VAL A 546 5.34 10.80 36.92
C VAL A 546 6.47 11.82 36.73
N ARG A 547 6.19 13.13 36.83
CA ARG A 547 7.23 14.17 36.87
C ARG A 547 8.23 13.92 38.00
N ASP A 548 7.76 13.64 39.21
CA ASP A 548 8.65 13.43 40.35
C ASP A 548 9.53 12.18 40.17
N THR A 549 9.04 11.17 39.44
CA THR A 549 9.86 10.01 39.04
C THR A 549 10.99 10.44 38.11
N VAL A 550 10.72 11.27 37.10
CA VAL A 550 11.73 11.83 36.19
C VAL A 550 12.75 12.68 36.95
N LEU A 551 12.28 13.58 37.82
CA LEU A 551 13.15 14.46 38.62
C LEU A 551 14.01 13.68 39.61
N ARG A 552 13.48 12.63 40.24
CA ARG A 552 14.25 11.76 41.15
C ARG A 552 15.37 11.02 40.40
N ARG A 553 15.07 10.51 39.19
CA ARG A 553 16.10 9.86 38.34
C ARG A 553 17.18 10.85 37.93
N PHE A 554 16.79 12.06 37.54
CA PHE A 554 17.69 13.16 37.22
C PHE A 554 18.58 13.56 38.42
N ALA A 555 17.99 13.70 39.61
CA ALA A 555 18.71 13.93 40.87
C ALA A 555 19.63 12.75 41.24
N GLY A 556 19.27 11.54 40.87
CA GLY A 556 20.12 10.34 41.02
C GLY A 556 21.27 10.25 40.00
N GLY A 557 21.38 11.18 39.05
CA GLY A 557 22.41 11.18 38.01
C GLY A 557 22.13 10.25 36.82
N HIS A 558 20.91 9.73 36.69
CA HIS A 558 20.52 8.94 35.53
C HIS A 558 20.24 9.84 34.32
N ALA A 559 20.45 9.30 33.12
CA ALA A 559 20.07 9.99 31.89
C ALA A 559 18.54 10.20 31.84
N VAL A 560 18.14 11.43 31.50
CA VAL A 560 16.76 11.88 31.36
C VAL A 560 16.65 12.67 30.06
N GLU A 561 15.51 12.58 29.39
CA GLU A 561 15.22 13.31 28.17
C GLU A 561 15.15 14.83 28.45
N SER A 562 16.11 15.59 27.94
CA SER A 562 16.17 17.04 28.13
C SER A 562 14.96 17.77 27.54
N GLY A 563 14.42 17.27 26.43
CA GLY A 563 13.21 17.82 25.82
C GLY A 563 12.00 17.73 26.75
N LEU A 564 11.91 16.72 27.61
CA LEU A 564 10.83 16.60 28.59
C LEU A 564 10.93 17.67 29.67
N LEU A 565 12.14 17.93 30.18
CA LEU A 565 12.35 18.97 31.20
C LEU A 565 12.00 20.35 30.64
N ASP A 566 12.37 20.65 29.40
CA ASP A 566 11.98 21.91 28.77
C ASP A 566 10.47 21.99 28.55
N ALA A 567 9.85 20.92 28.03
CA ALA A 567 8.40 20.88 27.82
C ALA A 567 7.63 21.10 29.13
N LEU A 568 8.02 20.41 30.21
CA LEU A 568 7.40 20.55 31.52
C LEU A 568 7.58 21.96 32.11
N SER A 569 8.68 22.65 31.81
CA SER A 569 8.95 24.02 32.28
C SER A 569 7.89 25.05 31.81
N HIS A 570 7.12 24.72 30.78
CA HIS A 570 6.03 25.54 30.24
C HIS A 570 4.63 25.14 30.75
N THR A 571 4.56 24.22 31.71
CA THR A 571 3.30 23.64 32.20
C THR A 571 3.15 23.87 33.71
N PRO A 572 1.96 23.66 34.29
CA PRO A 572 1.78 23.72 35.75
C PRO A 572 2.71 22.78 36.54
N LEU A 573 3.24 21.73 35.91
CA LEU A 573 4.18 20.79 36.51
C LEU A 573 5.57 21.39 36.78
N ALA A 574 5.88 22.56 36.22
CA ALA A 574 7.08 23.33 36.54
C ALA A 574 7.14 23.79 38.00
N ASN A 575 6.00 23.85 38.70
CA ASN A 575 5.95 24.14 40.13
C ASN A 575 6.43 22.93 40.95
N LEU A 576 7.64 23.03 41.51
CA LEU A 576 8.27 21.98 42.30
C LEU A 576 8.07 22.15 43.82
N ASN A 577 7.11 22.97 44.25
CA ASN A 577 6.92 23.26 45.68
C ASN A 577 6.65 21.99 46.50
N GLY A 578 5.88 21.05 45.94
CA GLY A 578 5.56 19.75 46.56
C GLY A 578 6.59 18.64 46.31
N THR A 579 7.68 18.91 45.59
CA THR A 579 8.68 17.89 45.24
C THR A 579 9.68 17.68 46.38
N PRO A 580 9.88 16.43 46.87
CA PRO A 580 10.89 16.13 47.88
C PRO A 580 12.31 16.48 47.38
N GLU A 581 13.18 16.93 48.29
CA GLU A 581 14.60 17.20 47.99
C GLU A 581 14.85 18.25 46.88
N ARG A 582 13.89 19.15 46.60
CA ARG A 582 13.98 20.18 45.55
C ARG A 582 15.26 21.02 45.60
N ALA A 583 15.84 21.23 46.79
CA ALA A 583 17.08 21.98 46.97
C ALA A 583 18.26 21.40 46.15
N GLN A 584 18.32 20.07 46.01
CA GLN A 584 19.37 19.41 45.21
C GLN A 584 19.14 19.63 43.71
N LEU A 585 17.89 19.72 43.27
CA LEU A 585 17.53 19.87 41.85
C LEU A 585 18.02 21.18 41.24
N TRP A 586 18.03 22.29 42.01
CA TRP A 586 18.43 23.60 41.48
C TRP A 586 19.85 23.64 40.93
N SER A 587 20.76 22.90 41.56
CA SER A 587 22.16 22.81 41.12
C SER A 587 22.36 21.93 39.88
N ARG A 588 21.39 21.06 39.58
CA ARG A 588 21.46 20.08 38.48
C ARG A 588 20.66 20.49 37.25
N LEU A 589 19.60 21.27 37.43
CA LEU A 589 18.77 21.72 36.31
C LEU A 589 19.62 22.52 35.30
N PRO A 590 19.39 22.34 33.98
CA PRO A 590 20.06 23.14 32.97
C PRO A 590 19.85 24.64 33.20
N ALA A 591 20.91 25.43 33.04
CA ALA A 591 20.88 26.88 33.31
C ALA A 591 19.80 27.62 32.50
N ALA A 592 19.49 27.14 31.29
CA ALA A 592 18.44 27.70 30.44
C ALA A 592 17.02 27.48 31.00
N LEU A 593 16.79 26.40 31.75
CA LEU A 593 15.47 26.01 32.27
C LEU A 593 15.25 26.52 33.70
N LEU A 594 16.33 26.70 34.46
CA LEU A 594 16.29 27.08 35.87
C LEU A 594 15.40 28.31 36.17
N PRO A 595 15.43 29.42 35.40
CA PRO A 595 14.58 30.57 35.68
C PRO A 595 13.08 30.27 35.62
N ARG A 596 12.64 29.43 34.66
CA ARG A 596 11.21 29.07 34.51
C ARG A 596 10.71 28.22 35.66
N TYR A 597 11.49 27.21 36.04
CA TYR A 597 11.17 26.37 37.19
C TYR A 597 11.16 27.16 38.50
N LEU A 598 12.12 28.09 38.68
CA LEU A 598 12.15 28.96 39.86
C LEU A 598 10.97 29.93 39.90
N ASP A 599 10.58 30.57 38.79
CA ASP A 599 9.40 31.45 38.76
C ASP A 599 8.10 30.67 39.06
N ALA A 600 7.89 29.53 38.42
CA ALA A 600 6.72 28.69 38.65
C ALA A 600 6.65 28.17 40.10
N THR A 601 7.80 27.76 40.65
CA THR A 601 7.88 27.28 42.04
C THR A 601 7.73 28.43 43.05
N ALA A 602 8.27 29.62 42.77
CA ALA A 602 8.10 30.79 43.62
C ALA A 602 6.61 31.21 43.70
N ARG A 603 5.91 31.23 42.55
CA ARG A 603 4.47 31.48 42.49
C ARG A 603 3.68 30.42 43.26
N GLY A 604 4.02 29.15 43.08
CA GLY A 604 3.40 28.03 43.78
C GLY A 604 3.64 28.01 45.29
N TRP A 605 4.84 28.41 45.72
CA TRP A 605 5.17 28.58 47.14
C TRP A 605 4.33 29.70 47.75
N LEU A 606 4.18 30.84 47.05
CA LEU A 606 3.34 31.95 47.49
C LEU A 606 1.86 31.53 47.61
N ASP A 607 1.34 30.78 46.65
CA ASP A 607 -0.03 30.25 46.71
C ASP A 607 -0.28 29.42 47.96
N VAL A 608 0.61 28.46 48.26
CA VAL A 608 0.53 27.63 49.47
C VAL A 608 0.70 28.46 50.73
N ALA A 609 1.64 29.41 50.74
CA ALA A 609 1.89 30.27 51.87
C ALA A 609 0.67 31.13 52.26
N THR A 610 -0.17 31.51 51.29
CA THR A 610 -1.44 32.22 51.56
C THR A 610 -2.58 31.34 52.07
N ALA A 611 -2.52 30.02 51.87
CA ALA A 611 -3.59 29.10 52.24
C ALA A 611 -3.43 28.57 53.67
N SER A 612 -2.19 28.28 54.09
CA SER A 612 -1.67 28.02 55.45
C SER A 612 -0.44 27.10 55.30
N ASN A 613 0.53 27.19 56.23
CA ASN A 613 1.75 26.37 56.31
C ASN A 613 2.95 26.91 55.50
N VAL A 614 3.57 27.98 56.00
CA VAL A 614 4.76 28.59 55.39
C VAL A 614 6.00 27.78 55.77
N THR A 615 6.66 27.22 54.75
CA THR A 615 7.94 26.51 54.91
C THR A 615 9.08 27.42 54.48
N GLN A 616 10.19 27.41 55.21
CA GLN A 616 11.36 28.21 54.86
C GLN A 616 11.94 27.72 53.51
N PRO A 617 12.01 28.58 52.48
CA PRO A 617 12.61 28.22 51.22
C PRO A 617 14.14 28.19 51.32
N GLU A 618 14.76 27.33 50.52
CA GLU A 618 16.19 27.29 50.29
C GLU A 618 16.69 28.55 49.57
N PRO A 619 17.98 28.94 49.71
CA PRO A 619 18.47 30.27 49.29
C PRO A 619 18.29 30.61 47.81
N VAL A 620 18.22 29.61 46.92
CA VAL A 620 17.99 29.83 45.48
C VAL A 620 16.52 30.17 45.22
N LEU A 621 15.59 29.38 45.77
CA LEU A 621 14.16 29.63 45.65
C LEU A 621 13.75 30.91 46.37
N GLU A 622 14.34 31.18 47.53
CA GLU A 622 14.10 32.39 48.30
C GLU A 622 14.38 33.66 47.49
N ARG A 623 15.55 33.73 46.81
CA ARG A 623 15.90 34.83 45.92
C ARG A 623 14.89 35.00 44.79
N ALA A 624 14.40 33.89 44.23
CA ALA A 624 13.37 33.91 43.20
C ALA A 624 12.02 34.41 43.75
N ILE A 625 11.62 34.03 44.98
CA ILE A 625 10.41 34.54 45.63
C ILE A 625 10.50 36.04 45.87
N VAL A 626 11.63 36.52 46.41
CA VAL A 626 11.84 37.96 46.67
C VAL A 626 11.82 38.78 45.37
N ALA A 627 12.37 38.24 44.28
CA ALA A 627 12.33 38.88 42.97
C ALA A 627 10.98 38.73 42.25
N CYS A 628 10.08 37.84 42.71
CA CYS A 628 8.83 37.54 42.03
C CYS A 628 7.84 38.71 42.17
N PRO A 629 7.29 39.26 41.07
CA PRO A 629 6.29 40.32 41.13
C PRO A 629 5.06 39.95 41.97
N ARG A 630 4.69 38.67 41.96
CA ARG A 630 3.55 38.13 42.71
C ARG A 630 3.70 38.28 44.22
N LEU A 631 4.93 38.39 44.75
CA LEU A 631 5.13 38.67 46.17
C LEU A 631 4.52 40.02 46.55
N LYS A 632 4.68 41.06 45.72
CA LYS A 632 4.07 42.37 45.97
C LYS A 632 2.56 42.32 45.91
N GLU A 633 2.00 41.57 44.95
CA GLU A 633 0.55 41.35 44.83
C GLU A 633 0.00 40.67 46.09
N VAL A 634 0.63 39.59 46.55
CA VAL A 634 0.21 38.84 47.75
C VAL A 634 0.33 39.69 49.02
N LEU A 635 1.39 40.49 49.14
CA LEU A 635 1.57 41.39 50.27
C LEU A 635 0.59 42.59 50.24
N GLY A 636 0.20 43.04 49.05
CA GLY A 636 -0.79 44.09 48.83
C GLY A 636 -2.24 43.63 48.91
N ASP A 637 -2.52 42.32 48.84
CA ASP A 637 -3.86 41.76 48.88
C ASP A 637 -4.50 41.93 50.27
N GLU A 638 -5.45 42.85 50.36
CA GLU A 638 -6.17 43.18 51.60
C GLU A 638 -7.11 42.05 52.06
N LEU A 639 -7.49 41.13 51.16
CA LEU A 639 -8.29 39.96 51.51
C LEU A 639 -7.49 38.95 52.35
N LYS A 640 -6.15 39.05 52.35
CA LYS A 640 -5.27 38.16 53.13
C LYS A 640 -5.01 38.72 54.53
N PRO A 641 -5.14 37.90 55.59
CA PRO A 641 -4.84 38.32 56.96
C PRO A 641 -3.43 38.90 57.08
N PHE A 642 -3.29 39.94 57.90
CA PHE A 642 -2.01 40.62 58.12
C PHE A 642 -0.95 39.65 58.63
N GLU A 643 -1.32 38.74 59.52
CA GLU A 643 -0.44 37.71 60.10
C GLU A 643 0.11 36.78 59.01
N THR A 644 -0.72 36.37 58.05
CA THR A 644 -0.28 35.51 56.94
C THR A 644 0.78 36.21 56.10
N ARG A 645 0.55 37.48 55.76
CA ARG A 645 1.51 38.31 55.01
C ARG A 645 2.80 38.54 55.79
N LEU A 646 2.69 38.79 57.10
CA LEU A 646 3.83 38.96 57.98
C LEU A 646 4.67 37.67 58.14
N VAL A 647 4.03 36.51 58.24
CA VAL A 647 4.71 35.21 58.30
C VAL A 647 5.44 34.90 56.98
N ILE A 648 4.86 35.27 55.83
CA ILE A 648 5.54 35.18 54.52
C ILE A 648 6.84 35.99 54.56
N VAL A 649 6.78 37.26 54.97
CA VAL A 649 7.98 38.12 55.07
C VAL A 649 8.99 37.54 56.07
N ALA A 650 8.53 37.08 57.23
CA ALA A 650 9.40 36.50 58.26
C ALA A 650 10.17 35.28 57.75
N SER A 651 9.55 34.49 56.88
CA SER A 651 10.12 33.27 56.29
C SER A 651 11.12 33.53 55.16
N LEU A 652 11.37 34.79 54.80
CA LEU A 652 12.30 35.20 53.74
C LEU A 652 13.51 35.96 54.34
N PRO A 653 14.62 35.28 54.69
CA PRO A 653 15.87 35.88 55.17
C PRO A 653 16.41 37.10 54.38
N SER A 654 16.21 37.14 53.08
CA SER A 654 16.77 38.12 52.15
C SER A 654 15.78 39.24 51.84
N PHE A 655 14.58 39.20 52.42
CA PHE A 655 13.62 40.30 52.30
C PHE A 655 14.20 41.55 52.95
N GLY A 656 14.30 42.64 52.18
CA GLY A 656 15.03 43.84 52.59
C GLY A 656 14.20 44.79 53.47
N GLU A 657 14.92 45.59 54.28
CA GLU A 657 14.32 46.61 55.14
C GLU A 657 13.49 47.65 54.37
N GLU A 658 13.99 48.16 53.25
CA GLU A 658 13.26 49.14 52.42
C GLU A 658 11.97 48.56 51.83
N ALA A 659 12.00 47.28 51.44
CA ALA A 659 10.82 46.59 50.93
C ALA A 659 9.75 46.43 52.02
N LEU A 660 10.16 46.17 53.26
CA LEU A 660 9.26 46.13 54.41
C LEU A 660 8.64 47.50 54.66
N ILE A 661 9.44 48.57 54.70
CA ILE A 661 8.95 49.94 54.93
C ILE A 661 7.93 50.33 53.86
N THR A 662 8.22 50.03 52.59
CA THR A 662 7.31 50.30 51.48
C THR A 662 5.98 49.56 51.67
N TRP A 663 6.03 48.25 51.93
CA TRP A 663 4.84 47.44 52.16
C TRP A 663 4.03 47.89 53.39
N LEU A 664 4.69 48.20 54.50
CA LEU A 664 4.04 48.72 55.71
C LEU A 664 3.42 50.09 55.46
N GLY A 665 4.03 50.95 54.65
CA GLY A 665 3.48 52.25 54.30
C GLY A 665 2.16 52.17 53.54
N ASP A 666 2.00 51.17 52.69
CA ASP A 666 0.74 50.91 52.00
C ASP A 666 -0.26 50.23 52.93
N THR A 667 0.17 49.19 53.65
CA THR A 667 -0.70 48.38 54.51
C THR A 667 -1.24 49.14 55.71
N LEU A 668 -0.43 50.00 56.34
CA LEU A 668 -0.87 50.81 57.48
C LEU A 668 -1.81 51.95 57.04
N ARG A 669 -1.84 52.32 55.74
CA ARG A 669 -2.84 53.26 55.22
C ARG A 669 -4.21 52.61 55.07
N SER A 670 -4.27 51.33 54.74
CA SER A 670 -5.54 50.60 54.56
C SER A 670 -6.08 49.98 55.84
N ILE A 671 -5.22 49.51 56.74
CA ILE A 671 -5.64 48.93 58.02
C ILE A 671 -5.90 50.04 59.06
N ARG A 672 -7.11 50.07 59.61
CA ARG A 672 -7.52 51.02 60.66
C ARG A 672 -6.67 50.92 61.94
N ALA A 673 -6.45 49.72 62.45
CA ALA A 673 -5.60 49.45 63.62
C ALA A 673 -5.11 47.99 63.60
N LEU A 674 -3.87 47.77 64.05
CA LEU A 674 -3.34 46.44 64.33
C LEU A 674 -3.78 45.97 65.72
N SER A 675 -4.02 44.68 65.87
CA SER A 675 -4.17 44.07 67.19
C SER A 675 -2.84 44.08 67.94
N THR A 676 -2.89 44.00 69.28
CA THR A 676 -1.67 43.91 70.11
C THR A 676 -0.76 42.78 69.66
N SER A 677 -1.33 41.61 69.34
CA SER A 677 -0.57 40.44 68.85
C SER A 677 0.12 40.72 67.51
N GLN A 678 -0.59 41.32 66.54
CA GLN A 678 -0.05 41.68 65.23
C GLN A 678 1.11 42.70 65.36
N ALA A 679 0.92 43.72 66.20
CA ALA A 679 1.93 44.72 66.47
C ALA A 679 3.17 44.09 67.15
N GLU A 680 2.98 43.21 68.13
CA GLU A 680 4.10 42.50 68.77
C GLU A 680 4.86 41.59 67.80
N GLN A 681 4.16 40.84 66.93
CA GLN A 681 4.80 40.01 65.90
C GLN A 681 5.61 40.86 64.92
N LEU A 682 5.07 42.00 64.49
CA LEU A 682 5.76 42.93 63.61
C LEU A 682 7.01 43.50 64.28
N GLY A 683 6.87 43.97 65.53
CA GLY A 683 7.99 44.49 66.31
C GLY A 683 9.05 43.43 66.59
N GLY A 684 8.65 42.19 66.86
CA GLY A 684 9.54 41.04 67.04
C GLY A 684 10.34 40.73 65.77
N LEU A 685 9.69 40.81 64.59
CA LEU A 685 10.38 40.64 63.32
C LEU A 685 11.40 41.77 63.07
N VAL A 686 11.00 43.03 63.25
CA VAL A 686 11.88 44.21 63.10
C VAL A 686 13.09 44.10 64.03
N ALA A 687 12.86 43.73 65.29
CA ALA A 687 13.88 43.47 66.30
C ALA A 687 14.86 42.36 65.87
N ALA A 688 14.34 41.19 65.49
CA ALA A 688 15.15 40.03 65.12
C ALA A 688 16.04 40.29 63.89
N ARG A 689 15.62 41.21 63.00
CA ARG A 689 16.35 41.58 61.79
C ARG A 689 17.25 42.81 61.93
N GLY A 690 17.21 43.50 63.07
CA GLY A 690 18.02 44.70 63.30
C GLY A 690 17.64 45.91 62.44
N TRP A 691 16.38 45.98 61.97
CA TRP A 691 15.91 46.99 61.03
C TRP A 691 15.59 48.34 61.72
N LYS A 692 16.63 49.17 61.89
CA LYS A 692 16.56 50.49 62.55
C LYS A 692 15.67 51.49 61.81
N ARG A 693 15.72 51.54 60.48
CA ARG A 693 14.87 52.44 59.66
C ARG A 693 13.41 52.02 59.74
N ALA A 694 13.13 50.71 59.79
CA ALA A 694 11.77 50.23 60.00
C ALA A 694 11.24 50.60 61.39
N ALA A 695 12.06 50.48 62.44
CA ALA A 695 11.68 50.91 63.79
C ALA A 695 11.37 52.42 63.85
N LYS A 696 12.21 53.25 63.20
CA LYS A 696 11.96 54.69 63.05
C LYS A 696 10.68 54.98 62.25
N PHE A 697 10.44 54.26 61.17
CA PHE A 697 9.21 54.40 60.37
C PHE A 697 7.94 54.10 61.19
N LEU A 698 7.97 53.06 62.05
CA LEU A 698 6.85 52.76 62.95
C LEU A 698 6.64 53.88 63.98
N GLU A 699 7.70 54.52 64.45
CA GLU A 699 7.65 55.67 65.36
C GLU A 699 7.05 56.91 64.68
N GLU A 700 7.51 57.24 63.48
CA GLU A 700 6.93 58.33 62.67
C GLU A 700 5.43 58.11 62.44
N LYS A 701 5.02 56.87 62.10
CA LYS A 701 3.60 56.54 61.91
C LYS A 701 2.79 56.59 63.20
N ARG A 702 3.36 56.18 64.33
CA ARG A 702 2.71 56.33 65.64
C ARG A 702 2.39 57.79 65.95
N ASN A 703 3.31 58.70 65.65
CA ASN A 703 3.13 60.13 65.86
C ASN A 703 2.05 60.74 64.94
N CYS A 704 1.65 60.04 63.87
CA CYS A 704 0.49 60.33 63.04
C CYS A 704 -0.74 59.49 63.44
N ASP A 705 -1.13 59.54 64.73
CA ASP A 705 -2.35 58.94 65.31
C ASP A 705 -2.46 57.40 65.31
N ARG A 706 -1.35 56.67 65.19
CA ARG A 706 -1.32 55.18 65.24
C ARG A 706 -0.81 54.62 66.57
N SER A 707 -1.57 54.85 67.63
CA SER A 707 -1.24 54.39 68.99
C SER A 707 -1.13 52.86 69.13
N ASP A 708 -1.78 52.11 68.24
CA ASP A 708 -1.77 50.65 68.13
C ASP A 708 -0.39 50.07 67.76
N LEU A 709 0.57 50.90 67.30
CA LEU A 709 1.94 50.48 67.00
C LEU A 709 2.86 50.46 68.24
N LEU A 710 2.40 50.94 69.40
CA LEU A 710 3.20 50.96 70.63
C LEU A 710 3.73 49.56 71.04
N PRO A 711 2.96 48.45 70.94
CA PRO A 711 3.48 47.11 71.22
C PRO A 711 4.62 46.70 70.27
N ALA A 712 4.59 47.11 69.00
CA ALA A 712 5.66 46.85 68.04
C ALA A 712 6.96 47.57 68.42
N LEU A 713 6.84 48.84 68.81
CA LEU A 713 7.97 49.67 69.25
C LEU A 713 8.58 49.17 70.57
N ARG A 714 7.78 48.62 71.49
CA ARG A 714 8.29 47.95 72.70
C ARG A 714 9.14 46.73 72.36
N LYS A 715 8.69 45.87 71.44
CA LYS A 715 9.46 44.68 71.03
C LYS A 715 10.75 45.05 70.29
N SER A 716 10.79 46.21 69.64
CA SER A 716 11.95 46.72 68.89
C SER A 716 12.69 47.86 69.60
N GLU A 717 12.53 48.01 70.92
CA GLU A 717 13.01 49.19 71.66
C GLU A 717 14.52 49.43 71.55
N HIS A 718 15.32 48.36 71.51
CA HIS A 718 16.78 48.44 71.46
C HIS A 718 17.31 49.00 70.13
N LEU A 719 16.46 49.09 69.09
CA LEU A 719 16.79 49.71 67.81
C LEU A 719 16.51 51.22 67.78
N LEU A 720 15.79 51.73 68.79
CA LEU A 720 15.44 53.14 68.92
C LEU A 720 16.48 53.87 69.77
N ASP A 721 16.61 55.17 69.52
CA ASP A 721 17.47 56.01 70.36
C ASP A 721 16.94 56.10 71.81
N PHE A 722 17.83 56.53 72.71
CA PHE A 722 17.51 56.65 74.13
C PHE A 722 16.33 57.61 74.39
N TYR A 723 16.27 58.72 73.65
CA TYR A 723 15.28 59.75 73.86
C TYR A 723 13.87 59.26 73.52
N LEU A 724 13.71 58.57 72.39
CA LEU A 724 12.47 57.94 71.96
C LEU A 724 12.01 56.86 72.94
N ARG A 725 12.93 56.04 73.45
CA ARG A 725 12.61 55.03 74.48
C ARG A 725 12.01 55.65 75.74
N LEU A 726 12.56 56.78 76.19
CA LEU A 726 12.09 57.50 77.38
C LEU A 726 10.77 58.26 77.11
N LYS A 727 10.68 59.01 76.00
CA LYS A 727 9.48 59.76 75.58
C LYS A 727 8.25 58.86 75.43
N LEU A 728 8.46 57.64 74.91
CA LEU A 728 7.39 56.69 74.63
C LEU A 728 7.14 55.67 75.75
N LYS A 729 7.90 55.76 76.87
CA LYS A 729 7.85 54.81 78.00
C LYS A 729 7.95 53.34 77.53
N LEU A 730 8.86 53.07 76.59
CA LEU A 730 9.06 51.73 76.02
C LEU A 730 9.84 50.85 76.99
N SER A 731 10.92 51.40 77.54
CA SER A 731 11.77 50.80 78.58
C SER A 731 11.75 51.66 79.84
N THR A 732 12.14 51.09 80.99
CA THR A 732 12.47 51.85 82.21
C THR A 732 13.98 52.09 82.27
N PRO A 733 14.51 53.17 81.66
CA PRO A 733 15.93 53.48 81.77
C PRO A 733 16.30 53.74 83.23
N SER A 734 17.49 53.30 83.60
CA SER A 734 18.01 53.50 84.95
C SER A 734 18.27 54.98 85.21
N LYS A 735 18.27 55.36 86.49
CA LYS A 735 18.64 56.72 86.90
C LYS A 735 19.99 57.14 86.33
N ALA A 736 20.98 56.24 86.29
CA ALA A 736 22.30 56.54 85.74
C ALA A 736 22.24 56.88 84.23
N GLU A 737 21.53 56.10 83.44
CA GLU A 737 21.39 56.33 81.99
C GLU A 737 20.70 57.67 81.68
N LYS A 738 19.70 58.06 82.48
CA LYS A 738 19.02 59.37 82.36
C LYS A 738 19.99 60.54 82.61
N TRP A 739 20.84 60.42 83.62
CA TRP A 739 21.86 61.44 83.92
C TRP A 739 22.95 61.51 82.85
N GLU A 740 23.41 60.37 82.31
CA GLU A 740 24.37 60.33 81.20
C GLU A 740 23.80 60.93 79.90
N ALA A 741 22.50 60.74 79.64
CA ALA A 741 21.83 61.33 78.49
C ALA A 741 21.66 62.84 78.64
N LEU A 742 21.33 63.33 79.85
CA LEU A 742 21.34 64.75 80.16
C LEU A 742 22.74 65.37 80.00
N GLU A 743 23.78 64.66 80.43
CA GLU A 743 25.17 65.10 80.28
C GLU A 743 25.56 65.27 78.81
N ARG A 744 25.23 64.30 77.96
CA ARG A 744 25.46 64.41 76.52
C ARG A 744 24.73 65.62 75.91
N GLU A 745 23.45 65.81 76.27
CA GLU A 745 22.67 66.96 75.80
C GLU A 745 23.28 68.29 76.25
N ALA A 746 23.73 68.37 77.50
CA ALA A 746 24.39 69.55 78.03
C ALA A 746 25.72 69.84 77.32
N CYS A 747 26.50 68.81 77.00
CA CYS A 747 27.72 68.94 76.23
C CYS A 747 27.48 69.40 74.79
N GLU A 748 26.39 68.94 74.14
CA GLU A 748 26.03 69.38 72.79
C GLU A 748 25.57 70.84 72.75
N LEU A 749 24.73 71.25 73.71
CA LEU A 749 24.20 72.62 73.78
C LEU A 749 25.22 73.64 74.30
N TYR A 750 26.14 73.21 75.15
CA TYR A 750 27.15 74.05 75.80
C TYR A 750 28.54 73.40 75.72
N PRO A 751 29.19 73.40 74.54
CA PRO A 751 30.43 72.65 74.31
C PRO A 751 31.63 73.13 75.14
N ASP A 752 31.65 74.39 75.58
CA ASP A 752 32.74 74.95 76.41
C ASP A 752 32.56 74.70 77.93
N GLY A 753 31.44 74.09 78.31
CA GLY A 753 31.11 73.71 79.69
C GLY A 753 30.02 74.57 80.35
N PRO A 754 29.72 74.32 81.64
CA PRO A 754 28.56 74.91 82.34
C PRO A 754 28.66 76.41 82.63
N GLU A 755 29.82 77.05 82.39
CA GLU A 755 30.00 78.51 82.55
C GLU A 755 29.58 79.30 81.30
N THR A 756 29.34 78.63 80.18
CA THR A 756 28.89 79.28 78.94
C THR A 756 27.65 80.12 79.21
N ASN A 757 27.69 81.40 78.80
CA ASN A 757 26.64 82.39 79.03
C ASN A 757 26.18 82.49 80.49
N GLU A 758 27.12 82.30 81.43
CA GLU A 758 26.87 82.36 82.87
C GLU A 758 25.77 81.38 83.34
N LEU A 759 25.55 80.29 82.58
CA LEU A 759 24.45 79.33 82.81
C LEU A 759 24.45 78.81 84.25
N TRP A 760 25.60 78.39 84.75
CA TRP A 760 25.75 77.86 86.12
C TRP A 760 25.33 78.86 87.20
N SER A 761 25.78 80.12 87.10
CA SER A 761 25.41 81.18 88.05
C SER A 761 23.95 81.60 87.91
N ARG A 762 23.44 81.67 86.68
CA ARG A 762 22.04 82.00 86.39
C ARG A 762 21.07 80.94 86.93
N ALA A 763 21.53 79.69 87.05
CA ALA A 763 20.78 78.57 87.62
C ALA A 763 20.83 78.52 89.15
N GLY A 764 21.47 79.49 89.83
CA GLY A 764 21.62 79.49 91.30
C GLY A 764 22.87 78.79 91.81
N GLY A 765 23.73 78.30 90.92
CA GLY A 765 25.04 77.74 91.24
C GLY A 765 26.07 78.81 91.57
N LYS A 766 27.12 78.45 92.30
CA LYS A 766 28.25 79.35 92.55
C LYS A 766 29.43 78.87 91.73
N ASN A 767 30.01 79.73 90.88
CA ASN A 767 31.07 79.33 89.93
C ASN A 767 32.31 78.70 90.60
N TYR A 768 32.59 78.99 91.87
CA TYR A 768 33.67 78.31 92.61
C TYR A 768 33.44 76.81 92.82
N GLN A 769 32.20 76.34 92.69
CA GLN A 769 31.83 74.92 92.80
C GLN A 769 32.24 74.14 91.55
N LEU A 770 32.53 74.82 90.44
CA LEU A 770 33.10 74.23 89.25
C LEU A 770 34.63 74.14 89.43
N GLY A 771 35.21 72.98 89.13
CA GLY A 771 36.65 72.77 89.27
C GLY A 771 37.47 73.77 88.42
N ARG A 772 38.49 74.41 89.01
CA ARG A 772 39.42 75.28 88.29
C ARG A 772 40.55 74.47 87.66
N GLY A 773 40.57 74.37 86.32
CA GLY A 773 41.65 73.72 85.56
C GLY A 773 41.33 73.60 84.06
N ALA A 774 42.36 73.34 83.24
CA ALA A 774 42.27 73.15 81.79
C ALA A 774 41.61 71.79 81.41
N GLN A 775 40.35 71.62 81.80
CA GLN A 775 39.51 70.48 81.38
C GLN A 775 38.69 70.87 80.16
N ASN A 776 38.46 69.92 79.26
CA ASN A 776 37.53 70.12 78.14
C ASN A 776 36.07 70.18 78.64
N GLY A 777 35.17 70.78 77.85
CA GLY A 777 33.78 71.02 78.28
C GLY A 777 33.02 69.76 78.72
N ILE A 778 33.34 68.59 78.15
CA ILE A 778 32.76 67.29 78.54
C ILE A 778 33.14 66.94 79.98
N ALA A 779 34.44 66.95 80.33
CA ALA A 779 34.88 66.64 81.69
C ALA A 779 34.35 67.66 82.72
N ARG A 780 34.15 68.91 82.29
CA ARG A 780 33.53 69.96 83.10
C ARG A 780 32.04 69.65 83.36
N TRP A 781 31.28 69.26 82.34
CA TRP A 781 29.87 68.86 82.48
C TRP A 781 29.70 67.60 83.33
N HIS A 782 30.56 66.60 83.15
CA HIS A 782 30.58 65.38 83.97
C HIS A 782 30.72 65.70 85.46
N SER A 783 31.72 66.52 85.80
CA SER A 783 31.98 66.94 87.18
C SER A 783 30.85 67.80 87.75
N ALA A 784 30.31 68.71 86.93
CA ALA A 784 29.23 69.60 87.31
C ALA A 784 27.91 68.86 87.59
N LEU A 785 27.49 67.97 86.68
CA LEU A 785 26.27 67.18 86.86
C LEU A 785 26.41 66.13 87.96
N SER A 786 27.61 65.57 88.17
CA SER A 786 27.91 64.75 89.35
C SER A 786 27.68 65.53 90.65
N SER A 787 28.11 66.80 90.70
CA SER A 787 27.91 67.68 91.85
C SER A 787 26.42 67.97 92.08
N VAL A 788 25.67 68.31 91.03
CA VAL A 788 24.21 68.50 91.07
C VAL A 788 23.50 67.24 91.57
N ARG A 789 23.90 66.06 91.09
CA ARG A 789 23.33 64.77 91.51
C ARG A 789 23.57 64.46 93.00
N MET A 790 24.68 64.93 93.55
CA MET A 790 25.04 64.80 94.97
C MET A 790 24.45 65.94 95.85
N GLY A 791 23.60 66.80 95.29
CA GLY A 791 22.98 67.93 96.00
C GLY A 791 23.93 69.12 96.23
N SER A 792 25.09 69.13 95.56
CA SER A 792 26.10 70.19 95.65
C SER A 792 26.12 71.02 94.36
N GLY A 793 25.46 72.18 94.34
CA GLY A 793 25.34 73.01 93.15
C GLY A 793 23.93 73.61 92.98
N PRO A 794 23.59 74.14 91.80
CA PRO A 794 22.20 74.52 91.50
C PRO A 794 21.27 73.31 91.55
N LYS A 795 19.99 73.52 91.84
CA LYS A 795 19.01 72.43 91.71
C LYS A 795 18.91 72.02 90.25
N ALA A 796 18.80 70.72 89.98
CA ALA A 796 18.67 70.20 88.61
C ALA A 796 17.48 70.84 87.85
N SER A 797 16.38 71.11 88.56
CA SER A 797 15.20 71.83 88.03
C SER A 797 15.51 73.29 87.65
N GLU A 798 16.31 74.01 88.44
CA GLU A 798 16.71 75.39 88.16
C GLU A 798 17.71 75.46 87.01
N LEU A 799 18.64 74.50 86.94
CA LEU A 799 19.60 74.35 85.85
C LEU A 799 18.90 74.05 84.52
N LEU A 800 18.00 73.06 84.49
CA LEU A 800 17.21 72.73 83.31
C LEU A 800 16.28 73.88 82.89
N ALA A 801 15.70 74.62 83.84
CA ALA A 801 14.88 75.78 83.53
C ALA A 801 15.69 76.88 82.82
N LYS A 802 16.96 77.09 83.20
CA LYS A 802 17.85 78.04 82.49
C LYS A 802 18.31 77.51 81.13
N MET A 803 18.65 76.22 81.04
CA MET A 803 18.97 75.60 79.75
C MET A 803 17.79 75.69 78.77
N TYR A 804 16.57 75.51 79.26
CA TYR A 804 15.35 75.63 78.46
C TYR A 804 15.05 77.10 78.08
N GLN A 805 15.44 78.08 78.90
CA GLN A 805 15.33 79.50 78.51
C GLN A 805 16.27 79.84 77.34
N ASP A 806 17.48 79.28 77.35
CA ASP A 806 18.46 79.50 76.29
C ASP A 806 18.09 78.72 75.01
N PHE A 807 17.47 77.54 75.17
CA PHE A 807 17.06 76.66 74.07
C PHE A 807 15.57 76.27 74.19
N PRO A 808 14.63 77.22 73.97
CA PRO A 808 13.19 77.02 74.22
C PRO A 808 12.52 75.96 73.35
N ASN A 809 13.14 75.64 72.22
CA ASN A 809 12.64 74.64 71.26
C ASN A 809 13.29 73.25 71.44
N ASN A 810 14.18 73.05 72.42
CA ASN A 810 14.81 71.76 72.64
C ASN A 810 13.86 70.81 73.41
N GLU A 811 13.37 69.77 72.74
CA GLU A 811 12.44 68.79 73.32
C GLU A 811 13.10 67.85 74.34
N HIS A 812 14.43 67.67 74.29
CA HIS A 812 15.17 66.82 75.21
C HIS A 812 15.20 67.46 76.61
N LEU A 813 15.52 68.76 76.68
CA LEU A 813 15.48 69.53 77.92
C LEU A 813 14.09 69.55 78.58
N ARG A 814 13.03 69.67 77.78
CA ARG A 814 11.64 69.62 78.28
C ARG A 814 11.31 68.27 78.92
N LEU A 815 11.80 67.19 78.34
CA LEU A 815 11.60 65.83 78.84
C LEU A 815 12.34 65.63 80.17
N TYR A 816 13.61 66.03 80.24
CA TYR A 816 14.40 65.94 81.48
C TYR A 816 13.83 66.81 82.61
N ALA A 817 13.27 67.99 82.27
CA ALA A 817 12.64 68.88 83.24
C ALA A 817 11.35 68.31 83.86
N GLN A 818 10.75 67.31 83.21
CA GLN A 818 9.55 66.62 83.68
C GLN A 818 9.86 65.24 84.31
N ASP A 819 11.13 64.82 84.33
CA ASP A 819 11.56 63.51 84.83
C ASP A 819 11.96 63.56 86.31
N THR A 820 11.17 62.90 87.17
CA THR A 820 11.37 62.89 88.62
C THR A 820 12.72 62.31 89.08
N ASP A 821 13.37 61.46 88.27
CA ASP A 821 14.69 60.92 88.60
C ASP A 821 15.82 61.96 88.43
N ILE A 822 15.57 63.01 87.65
CA ILE A 822 16.50 64.12 87.40
C ILE A 822 16.15 65.32 88.29
N VAL A 823 14.90 65.79 88.27
CA VAL A 823 14.50 67.01 89.00
C VAL A 823 14.15 66.78 90.47
N GLY A 824 13.97 65.53 90.89
CA GLY A 824 13.51 65.16 92.24
C GLY A 824 11.99 65.30 92.40
N HIS A 825 11.44 64.68 93.44
CA HIS A 825 10.03 64.91 93.81
C HIS A 825 9.90 66.31 94.44
N HIS A 826 8.89 67.06 93.99
CA HIS A 826 8.50 68.31 94.63
C HIS A 826 7.93 68.07 96.03
#